data_AF-A0A938AFM5-F1
#
_entry.id   AF-A0A938AFM5-F1
#
_cell.length_a   1.000
_cell.length_b   1.000
_cell.length_c   1.000
_cell.angle_alpha   90.00
_cell.angle_beta   90.00
_cell.angle_gamma   90.00
#
_symmetry.space_group_name_H-M   'P 1'
#
loop_
_entity.id
_entity.type
_entity.pdbx_description
1 polymer ?
#
loop_
_entity_poly.entity_id
_entity_poly.type
_entity_poly.pdbx_seq_one_letter_code
_entity_poly.pdbx_strand_id
1 'polypeptide(L)'
;MNNRSDTWRSMMTTAVVVGATLLVLSTLHPELILRNNTPTGGDMGAHVWGPAYLRDVLLPHWRFNGWSMDWYSGFPAYRFYMVVPALMVVLVDIIVPYGIAFKIVVVAGLVAFPFCAWLMGRLARLAFPLPELMAIGATMFLYDESFTIYGGNIASTMAGEYSFSLALAFALLAFGLFARGLETGQYRAWAAVAIALSALCHGIVLIFVFGGLVIMWFMRMDRQRFKYGITTMVCAVLLSAFWVLPFLGGHAFMTDMKYEPKPAGPNESLWTMFFPLPIAWDVIILALAIAGFVGSLLRRRFLGIWMGVYTVILMVGVNVAQRQLPVIGLLWNPRLLPFVYLLRFMLALIGVYEVASFVHRSFVLERRARGEEATHSTVVGMSTNSATALLGVSALFCLIVLGFRYEQLPGGKVESKNGKTHYTWGPLSVPASRAFSDGWARWNFEGYEGKAAYGEYHDIVQTMQALGDDPAHGCGRALWENNSELNKYGTTMSLMLLPFWTKGCIGSMEGLFFEAAGTTPYHFITAAAMSKQSSNPVRELRYDNTVAEKGVPYLRELGVKYYMAFTPEGVTQADAQEDLVKLKTVGPWHVYEVSDVALVEGLSTQPVIVNEHEGDAREQWLELGTSYFQQRSEWAALPAADGPASWQRIDVEVDMERREGEPGESGRRVDIVTPSATTPIDPRELSQVSVSNIDIDQERLSFDVDKVGTPVLVRVSYFPNWKVKGGEGPYRVAPNMMVVIPSSTTVVMEYATSRADQIAFVLTLAGLVMLVWFRRRPFRYGVGVHDVPPSTGGGSVASGDMSATDPAALDRIVKAYDVRGTTPNQMNEHVAYALGVGFAQFTDASTVLVARDMRLTGEGLADAFAEGAMSRGVNVVDLGLASTDLLYFAAGKLDAPGAMFTASHNPAEYNGIKFCLSGARPVGIESGLADIRDIAKVTMASSRSTSTRTVAPGAKTRGTKSTRSMLDQFADHVVSFADVDALRGLKVVADTANGMGGLIVPVVFERLPGVQLEVMYGELDGSFPNHPADPIQPANQRDLQARVVSGGFDVGLAFDGDADRVFVVDELGRGLSGSTTTAMLAAAMLRAHPGATILHNCICSRAVAEVIRENGGTPVRTRVGHSFIKQKMAETGAVFGGEHSAHYYFLDNYRADSGIIASMLVLNEMARAGAPLSEVRKPFERYEASGEINTEVDDTTAVIEAVARSFAQYPQDILDGLTVDCGDWWFNLRPSNTEPLLRLNLEAPTRAECDQRVAEVLNIVAG
;
A
#
# COMPACT_ATOMS: atom_id res chain seq x y z
N MET A 1 24.74 -20.63 -14.82
CA MET A 1 24.73 -19.16 -15.08
C MET A 1 23.62 -18.39 -14.34
N ASN A 2 22.64 -19.02 -13.67
CA ASN A 2 21.50 -18.32 -13.03
C ASN A 2 21.81 -17.53 -11.74
N ASN A 3 22.88 -17.85 -11.00
CA ASN A 3 23.26 -17.05 -9.81
C ASN A 3 23.64 -15.60 -10.18
N ARG A 4 24.07 -15.36 -11.43
CA ARG A 4 24.37 -14.01 -11.92
C ARG A 4 23.12 -13.16 -12.16
N SER A 5 21.98 -13.72 -12.57
CA SER A 5 20.80 -12.90 -12.94
C SER A 5 20.09 -12.31 -11.72
N ASP A 6 19.95 -13.08 -10.63
CA ASP A 6 19.33 -12.56 -9.41
C ASP A 6 20.26 -11.63 -8.64
N THR A 7 21.56 -11.94 -8.63
CA THR A 7 22.59 -11.01 -8.13
C THR A 7 22.56 -9.70 -8.91
N TRP A 8 22.46 -9.76 -10.24
CA TRP A 8 22.41 -8.58 -11.11
C TRP A 8 21.14 -7.75 -10.90
N ARG A 9 19.96 -8.39 -10.77
CA ARG A 9 18.71 -7.72 -10.41
C ARG A 9 18.85 -7.00 -9.07
N SER A 10 19.33 -7.69 -8.04
CA SER A 10 19.55 -7.10 -6.71
C SER A 10 20.53 -5.94 -6.76
N MET A 11 21.62 -6.06 -7.52
CA MET A 11 22.59 -4.98 -7.72
C MET A 11 21.95 -3.76 -8.41
N MET A 12 21.13 -3.98 -9.43
CA MET A 12 20.42 -2.90 -10.14
C MET A 12 19.35 -2.23 -9.29
N THR A 13 18.54 -3.00 -8.57
CA THR A 13 17.58 -2.45 -7.59
C THR A 13 18.30 -1.59 -6.56
N THR A 14 19.41 -2.12 -6.00
CA THR A 14 20.23 -1.37 -5.04
C THR A 14 20.77 -0.09 -5.68
N ALA A 15 21.36 -0.18 -6.88
CA ALA A 15 21.91 0.97 -7.59
C ALA A 15 20.87 2.05 -7.87
N VAL A 16 19.65 1.69 -8.26
CA VAL A 16 18.57 2.65 -8.56
C VAL A 16 18.02 3.30 -7.30
N VAL A 17 17.68 2.50 -6.28
CA VAL A 17 17.07 3.03 -5.04
C VAL A 17 18.08 3.83 -4.23
N VAL A 18 19.30 3.32 -4.06
CA VAL A 18 20.39 4.03 -3.37
C VAL A 18 20.84 5.22 -4.22
N GLY A 19 20.98 5.08 -5.54
CA GLY A 19 21.37 6.17 -6.43
C GLY A 19 20.38 7.34 -6.41
N ALA A 20 19.07 7.06 -6.46
CA ALA A 20 18.02 8.07 -6.31
C ALA A 20 18.10 8.78 -4.95
N THR A 21 18.31 8.01 -3.88
CA THR A 21 18.45 8.56 -2.52
C THR A 21 19.69 9.44 -2.38
N LEU A 22 20.83 9.01 -2.93
CA LEU A 22 22.08 9.77 -2.93
C LEU A 22 21.99 11.04 -3.78
N LEU A 23 21.27 10.99 -4.91
CA LEU A 23 21.01 12.16 -5.74
C LEU A 23 20.24 13.23 -4.95
N VAL A 24 19.14 12.84 -4.29
CA VAL A 24 18.37 13.72 -3.41
C VAL A 24 19.24 14.28 -2.29
N LEU A 25 20.00 13.42 -1.60
CA LEU A 25 20.89 13.84 -0.53
C LEU A 25 21.94 14.85 -1.01
N SER A 26 22.52 14.66 -2.21
CA SER A 26 23.50 15.58 -2.81
C SER A 26 22.92 16.97 -3.05
N THR A 27 21.69 17.08 -3.58
CA THR A 27 21.01 18.38 -3.76
C THR A 27 20.70 19.07 -2.43
N LEU A 28 20.56 18.30 -1.35
CA LEU A 28 20.26 18.83 -0.02
C LEU A 28 21.50 19.23 0.77
N HIS A 29 22.71 19.13 0.20
CA HIS A 29 23.96 19.60 0.81
C HIS A 29 24.24 18.96 2.18
N PRO A 30 24.67 17.68 2.24
CA PRO A 30 24.92 16.98 3.51
C PRO A 30 25.92 17.71 4.42
N GLU A 31 26.89 18.42 3.84
CA GLU A 31 27.82 19.29 4.57
C GLU A 31 27.12 20.45 5.28
N LEU A 32 26.08 21.03 4.68
CA LEU A 32 25.29 22.08 5.30
C LEU A 32 24.30 21.50 6.31
N ILE A 33 23.73 20.33 6.06
CA ILE A 33 22.86 19.62 7.02
C ILE A 33 23.61 19.35 8.33
N LEU A 34 24.87 18.90 8.24
CA LEU A 34 25.70 18.56 9.39
C LEU A 34 26.40 19.76 10.06
N ARG A 35 26.23 20.98 9.54
CA ARG A 35 26.73 22.19 10.19
C ARG A 35 25.86 22.53 11.42
N ASN A 36 26.46 22.90 12.55
CA ASN A 36 25.66 23.33 13.71
C ASN A 36 25.35 24.83 13.61
N ASN A 37 24.26 25.16 12.94
CA ASN A 37 23.73 26.51 12.71
C ASN A 37 22.20 26.45 12.63
N THR A 38 21.55 27.62 12.64
CA THR A 38 20.10 27.74 12.74
C THR A 38 19.49 27.92 11.35
N PRO A 39 18.69 26.97 10.82
CA PRO A 39 18.15 27.07 9.48
C PRO A 39 17.19 28.25 9.33
N THR A 40 17.08 28.76 8.10
CA THR A 40 16.25 29.91 7.71
C THR A 40 15.52 29.60 6.39
N GLY A 41 14.79 30.56 5.80
CA GLY A 41 14.19 30.45 4.46
C GLY A 41 12.69 30.19 4.50
N GLY A 42 11.90 31.03 3.83
CA GLY A 42 10.44 30.95 3.93
C GLY A 42 9.97 30.86 5.39
N ASP A 43 9.15 29.86 5.68
CA ASP A 43 8.63 29.54 7.02
C ASP A 43 9.59 28.63 7.82
N MET A 44 10.63 28.07 7.19
CA MET A 44 11.57 27.12 7.81
C MET A 44 12.20 27.68 9.08
N GLY A 45 12.60 28.95 9.06
CA GLY A 45 13.21 29.61 10.21
C GLY A 45 12.28 29.64 11.42
N ALA A 46 10.96 29.71 11.22
CA ALA A 46 9.98 29.80 12.30
C ALA A 46 9.83 28.47 13.03
N HIS A 47 9.94 27.37 12.28
CA HIS A 47 9.80 26.03 12.81
C HIS A 47 10.87 25.67 13.84
N VAL A 48 11.99 26.40 13.90
CA VAL A 48 13.04 26.25 14.92
C VAL A 48 12.49 26.49 16.33
N TRP A 49 11.50 27.35 16.50
CA TRP A 49 10.92 27.64 17.82
C TRP A 49 10.16 26.44 18.41
N GLY A 50 9.33 25.76 17.60
CA GLY A 50 8.40 24.74 18.08
C GLY A 50 9.06 23.59 18.86
N PRO A 51 10.02 22.85 18.28
CA PRO A 51 10.64 21.72 18.96
C PRO A 51 11.41 22.14 20.22
N ALA A 52 11.98 23.34 20.25
CA ALA A 52 12.60 23.91 21.46
C ALA A 52 11.54 24.17 22.53
N TYR A 53 10.42 24.81 22.19
CA TYR A 53 9.29 25.02 23.10
C TYR A 53 8.74 23.68 23.63
N LEU A 54 8.59 22.67 22.77
CA LEU A 54 8.18 21.32 23.16
C LEU A 54 9.15 20.69 24.16
N ARG A 55 10.46 20.79 23.91
CA ARG A 55 11.53 20.25 24.77
C ARG A 55 11.60 20.95 26.12
N ASP A 56 11.53 22.27 26.12
CA ASP A 56 11.87 23.10 27.28
C ASP A 56 10.66 23.39 28.18
N VAL A 57 9.45 23.41 27.61
CA VAL A 57 8.22 23.80 28.34
C VAL A 57 7.25 22.63 28.51
N LEU A 58 6.94 21.88 27.46
CA LEU A 58 5.86 20.89 27.49
C LEU A 58 6.28 19.50 27.99
N LEU A 59 7.34 18.92 27.43
CA LEU A 59 7.80 17.57 27.76
C LEU A 59 8.22 17.38 29.22
N PRO A 60 8.84 18.36 29.91
CA PRO A 60 9.12 18.25 31.35
C PRO A 60 7.87 18.01 32.19
N HIS A 61 6.70 18.44 31.68
CA HIS A 61 5.39 18.27 32.32
C HIS A 61 4.55 17.14 31.71
N TRP A 62 5.16 16.27 30.89
CA TRP A 62 4.49 15.16 30.19
C TRP A 62 3.34 15.59 29.26
N ARG A 63 3.49 16.74 28.60
CA ARG A 63 2.49 17.30 27.68
C ARG A 63 2.98 17.31 26.24
N PHE A 64 2.02 17.22 25.31
CA PHE A 64 2.26 17.34 23.85
C PHE A 64 1.62 18.59 23.24
N ASN A 65 0.84 19.34 24.03
CA ASN A 65 0.26 20.62 23.64
C ASN A 65 0.12 21.51 24.89
N GLY A 66 0.07 22.82 24.67
CA GLY A 66 -0.02 23.81 25.75
C GLY A 66 -0.30 25.21 25.22
N TRP A 67 -0.05 26.21 26.06
CA TRP A 67 -0.15 27.62 25.68
C TRP A 67 1.21 28.26 25.62
N SER A 68 1.48 29.07 24.60
CA SER A 68 2.66 29.92 24.56
C SER A 68 2.28 31.38 24.46
N MET A 69 3.03 32.25 25.15
CA MET A 69 2.94 33.71 25.06
C MET A 69 3.80 34.30 23.93
N ASP A 70 4.60 33.47 23.26
CA ASP A 70 5.70 33.90 22.40
C ASP A 70 5.24 34.58 21.11
N TRP A 71 4.08 34.19 20.55
CA TRP A 71 3.52 34.75 19.32
C TRP A 71 2.09 35.29 19.49
N TYR A 72 1.74 36.32 18.71
CA TYR A 72 0.35 36.79 18.52
C TYR A 72 -0.41 37.13 19.80
N SER A 73 0.25 37.62 20.85
CA SER A 73 -0.37 37.83 22.18
C SER A 73 -0.87 36.54 22.85
N GLY A 74 -0.35 35.41 22.43
CA GLY A 74 -0.59 34.08 22.99
C GLY A 74 -1.39 33.17 22.07
N PHE A 75 -1.08 31.88 22.08
CA PHE A 75 -1.76 30.88 21.25
C PHE A 75 -1.64 29.45 21.81
N PRO A 76 -2.56 28.53 21.45
CA PRO A 76 -2.53 27.14 21.87
C PRO A 76 -1.54 26.32 21.02
N ALA A 77 -0.27 26.29 21.44
CA ALA A 77 0.80 25.55 20.80
C ALA A 77 0.50 24.04 20.66
N TYR A 78 0.74 23.51 19.45
CA TYR A 78 0.47 22.11 19.04
C TYR A 78 -1.00 21.66 19.16
N ARG A 79 -1.94 22.59 19.32
CA ARG A 79 -3.38 22.29 19.25
C ARG A 79 -3.86 22.11 17.82
N PHE A 80 -3.43 23.02 16.94
CA PHE A 80 -3.83 23.06 15.53
C PHE A 80 -2.71 22.64 14.57
N TYR A 81 -1.49 22.48 15.08
CA TYR A 81 -0.32 22.02 14.34
C TYR A 81 0.18 20.68 14.88
N MET A 82 0.70 19.87 13.98
CA MET A 82 1.15 18.50 14.24
C MET A 82 2.41 18.47 15.12
N VAL A 83 2.39 17.62 16.15
CA VAL A 83 3.47 17.54 17.15
C VAL A 83 4.56 16.52 16.80
N VAL A 84 4.26 15.50 16.01
CA VAL A 84 5.20 14.39 15.74
C VAL A 84 6.51 14.83 15.06
N PRO A 85 6.50 15.72 14.05
CA PRO A 85 7.76 16.20 13.45
C PRO A 85 8.65 16.89 14.49
N ALA A 86 8.06 17.68 15.40
CA ALA A 86 8.80 18.33 16.48
C ALA A 86 9.33 17.32 17.51
N LEU A 87 8.54 16.31 17.88
CA LEU A 87 9.01 15.20 18.74
C LEU A 87 10.20 14.49 18.11
N MET A 88 10.18 14.25 16.80
CA MET A 88 11.31 13.64 16.10
C MET A 88 12.58 14.51 16.17
N VAL A 89 12.46 15.84 16.06
CA VAL A 89 13.60 16.75 16.25
C VAL A 89 14.16 16.60 17.66
N VAL A 90 13.29 16.66 18.69
CA VAL A 90 13.73 16.52 20.10
C VAL A 90 14.39 15.15 20.34
N LEU A 91 13.87 14.07 19.76
CA LEU A 91 14.46 12.74 19.89
C LEU A 91 15.86 12.65 19.25
N VAL A 92 16.07 13.32 18.11
CA VAL A 92 17.39 13.35 17.45
C VAL A 92 18.34 14.31 18.18
N ASP A 93 17.83 15.40 18.76
CA ASP A 93 18.58 16.39 19.57
C ASP A 93 19.26 15.76 20.81
N ILE A 94 18.74 14.62 21.30
CA ILE A 94 19.39 13.84 22.36
C ILE A 94 20.78 13.33 21.94
N ILE A 95 20.99 13.10 20.63
CA ILE A 95 22.18 12.44 20.08
C ILE A 95 23.11 13.43 19.36
N VAL A 96 22.56 14.45 18.71
CA VAL A 96 23.32 15.44 17.94
C VAL A 96 22.81 16.86 18.25
N PRO A 97 23.62 17.92 18.08
CA PRO A 97 23.19 19.29 18.35
C PRO A 97 21.89 19.71 17.65
N TYR A 98 21.07 20.51 18.33
CA TYR A 98 19.74 20.96 17.91
C TYR A 98 19.65 21.40 16.44
N GLY A 99 20.55 22.27 15.98
CA GLY A 99 20.55 22.74 14.58
C GLY A 99 20.73 21.60 13.57
N ILE A 100 21.58 20.62 13.89
CA ILE A 100 21.78 19.42 13.08
C ILE A 100 20.56 18.50 13.17
N ALA A 101 20.05 18.26 14.38
CA ALA A 101 18.88 17.41 14.61
C ALA A 101 17.66 17.90 13.83
N PHE A 102 17.41 19.21 13.87
CA PHE A 102 16.34 19.85 13.13
C PHE A 102 16.48 19.60 11.63
N LYS A 103 17.65 19.87 11.04
CA LYS A 103 17.88 19.70 9.60
C LYS A 103 17.81 18.24 9.16
N ILE A 104 18.26 17.29 9.98
CA ILE A 104 18.12 15.85 9.70
C ILE A 104 16.64 15.47 9.57
N VAL A 105 15.78 15.92 10.49
CA VAL A 105 14.34 15.61 10.44
C VAL A 105 13.65 16.30 9.26
N VAL A 106 14.04 17.55 8.96
CA VAL A 106 13.55 18.28 7.78
C VAL A 106 13.77 17.50 6.49
N VAL A 107 14.95 16.89 6.32
CA VAL A 107 15.27 16.13 5.10
C VAL A 107 14.86 14.67 5.14
N ALA A 108 14.54 14.11 6.31
CA ALA A 108 14.27 12.68 6.49
C ALA A 108 13.15 12.18 5.56
N GLY A 109 12.08 12.96 5.41
CA GLY A 109 10.97 12.64 4.50
C GLY A 109 11.44 12.54 3.05
N LEU A 110 12.19 13.53 2.56
CA LEU A 110 12.73 13.58 1.20
C LEU A 110 13.69 12.43 0.91
N VAL A 111 14.62 12.15 1.83
CA VAL A 111 15.63 11.10 1.68
C VAL A 111 14.99 9.71 1.72
N ALA A 112 14.01 9.48 2.59
CA ALA A 112 13.29 8.21 2.66
C ALA A 112 12.32 7.98 1.51
N PHE A 113 11.92 9.03 0.79
CA PHE A 113 10.82 8.99 -0.18
C PHE A 113 11.03 7.99 -1.33
N PRO A 114 12.19 7.93 -2.03
CA PRO A 114 12.39 6.97 -3.11
C PRO A 114 12.33 5.52 -2.61
N PHE A 115 12.88 5.26 -1.43
CA PHE A 115 12.82 3.94 -0.78
C PHE A 115 11.39 3.55 -0.40
N CYS A 116 10.61 4.48 0.17
CA CYS A 116 9.21 4.22 0.53
C CYS A 116 8.35 3.93 -0.71
N ALA A 117 8.59 4.63 -1.83
CA ALA A 117 7.94 4.36 -3.10
C ALA A 117 8.28 2.98 -3.67
N TRP A 118 9.56 2.59 -3.64
CA TRP A 118 9.99 1.24 -4.01
C TRP A 118 9.34 0.18 -3.11
N LEU A 119 9.36 0.39 -1.80
CA LEU A 119 8.82 -0.53 -0.82
C LEU A 119 7.30 -0.70 -0.97
N MET A 120 6.58 0.38 -1.29
CA MET A 120 5.16 0.34 -1.65
C MET A 120 4.93 -0.60 -2.84
N GLY A 121 5.66 -0.40 -3.95
CA GLY A 121 5.56 -1.26 -5.13
C GLY A 121 5.92 -2.72 -4.85
N ARG A 122 6.94 -2.96 -4.02
CA ARG A 122 7.39 -4.29 -3.62
C ARG A 122 6.39 -5.02 -2.71
N LEU A 123 5.82 -4.32 -1.72
CA LEU A 123 4.77 -4.86 -0.85
C LEU A 123 3.48 -5.16 -1.62
N ALA A 124 3.17 -4.36 -2.64
CA ALA A 124 2.06 -4.59 -3.57
C ALA A 124 2.35 -5.63 -4.67
N ARG A 125 3.47 -6.35 -4.60
CA ARG A 125 3.89 -7.40 -5.56
C ARG A 125 3.94 -6.95 -7.03
N LEU A 126 4.34 -5.70 -7.28
CA LEU A 126 4.60 -5.29 -8.67
C LEU A 126 5.80 -6.08 -9.23
N ALA A 127 5.69 -6.54 -10.48
CA ALA A 127 6.74 -7.29 -11.16
C ALA A 127 7.97 -6.42 -11.43
N PHE A 128 9.18 -6.99 -11.35
CA PHE A 128 10.40 -6.28 -11.73
C PHE A 128 10.34 -5.79 -13.20
N PRO A 129 10.73 -4.54 -13.50
CA PRO A 129 11.37 -3.53 -12.64
C PRO A 129 10.41 -2.45 -12.10
N LEU A 130 9.09 -2.72 -12.03
CA LEU A 130 8.10 -1.72 -11.67
C LEU A 130 8.31 -1.11 -10.27
N PRO A 131 8.66 -1.86 -9.20
CA PRO A 131 9.00 -1.24 -7.90
C PRO A 131 10.15 -0.23 -8.01
N GLU A 132 11.19 -0.53 -8.78
CA GLU A 132 12.33 0.36 -9.01
C GLU A 132 11.92 1.60 -9.81
N LEU A 133 11.03 1.43 -10.79
CA LEU A 133 10.45 2.55 -11.53
C LEU A 133 9.57 3.45 -10.63
N MET A 134 8.95 2.93 -9.56
CA MET A 134 8.27 3.78 -8.57
C MET A 134 9.25 4.70 -7.83
N ALA A 135 10.46 4.22 -7.50
CA ALA A 135 11.49 5.07 -6.91
C ALA A 135 11.92 6.20 -7.86
N ILE A 136 12.05 5.91 -9.15
CA ILE A 136 12.35 6.92 -10.18
C ILE A 136 11.22 7.94 -10.28
N GLY A 137 9.96 7.50 -10.34
CA GLY A 137 8.80 8.40 -10.39
C GLY A 137 8.67 9.29 -9.15
N ALA A 138 8.94 8.73 -7.97
CA ALA A 138 9.00 9.49 -6.72
C ALA A 138 10.13 10.54 -6.74
N THR A 139 11.30 10.18 -7.28
CA THR A 139 12.42 11.12 -7.45
C THR A 139 12.03 12.26 -8.38
N MET A 140 11.38 11.98 -9.52
CA MET A 140 10.90 13.02 -10.43
C MET A 140 9.92 13.99 -9.76
N PHE A 141 9.02 13.48 -8.91
CA PHE A 141 8.11 14.32 -8.11
C PHE A 141 8.87 15.23 -7.14
N LEU A 142 9.91 14.73 -6.46
CA LEU A 142 10.69 15.54 -5.52
C LEU A 142 11.39 16.73 -6.20
N TYR A 143 11.79 16.57 -7.47
CA TYR A 143 12.47 17.58 -8.28
C TYR A 143 11.54 18.40 -9.18
N ASP A 144 10.22 18.27 -9.02
CA ASP A 144 9.24 19.06 -9.76
C ASP A 144 9.19 20.49 -9.20
N GLU A 145 9.77 21.46 -9.92
CA GLU A 145 9.80 22.87 -9.51
C GLU A 145 8.60 23.69 -10.02
N SER A 146 7.59 23.04 -10.60
CA SER A 146 6.39 23.74 -11.07
C SER A 146 5.54 24.32 -9.92
N PHE A 147 5.80 23.90 -8.69
CA PHE A 147 5.22 24.44 -7.47
C PHE A 147 6.26 24.51 -6.35
N THR A 148 6.17 25.52 -5.51
CA THR A 148 7.16 25.80 -4.46
C THR A 148 6.59 25.83 -3.04
N ILE A 149 5.26 25.73 -2.90
CA ILE A 149 4.56 25.84 -1.61
C ILE A 149 3.25 25.03 -1.58
N TYR A 150 3.16 23.96 -2.38
CA TYR A 150 1.96 23.10 -2.37
C TYR A 150 2.16 21.83 -1.51
N GLY A 151 3.39 21.29 -1.47
CA GLY A 151 3.78 20.22 -0.54
C GLY A 151 4.54 19.06 -1.17
N GLY A 152 5.42 18.43 -0.38
CA GLY A 152 6.01 17.12 -0.67
C GLY A 152 7.27 17.09 -1.55
N ASN A 153 7.52 18.11 -2.38
CA ASN A 153 8.76 18.23 -3.17
C ASN A 153 9.87 18.96 -2.39
N ILE A 154 11.08 19.05 -2.97
CA ILE A 154 12.23 19.72 -2.32
C ILE A 154 11.92 21.20 -2.10
N ALA A 155 11.41 21.90 -3.12
CA ALA A 155 11.10 23.32 -3.05
C ALA A 155 10.13 23.67 -1.90
N SER A 156 8.99 22.95 -1.79
CA SER A 156 8.00 23.15 -0.73
C SER A 156 8.55 22.74 0.63
N THR A 157 9.33 21.65 0.70
CA THR A 157 9.98 21.24 1.95
C THR A 157 10.91 22.34 2.48
N MET A 158 11.70 22.95 1.60
CA MET A 158 12.57 24.09 1.91
C MET A 158 11.82 25.41 2.09
N ALA A 159 10.53 25.49 1.74
CA ALA A 159 9.68 26.63 2.10
C ALA A 159 9.16 26.54 3.55
N GLY A 160 9.29 25.37 4.21
CA GLY A 160 8.78 25.09 5.55
C GLY A 160 7.91 23.83 5.63
N GLU A 161 7.53 23.23 4.51
CA GLU A 161 6.55 22.12 4.47
C GLU A 161 7.19 20.73 4.66
N TYR A 162 8.24 20.64 5.48
CA TYR A 162 8.95 19.39 5.72
C TYR A 162 8.10 18.33 6.44
N SER A 163 7.14 18.77 7.25
CA SER A 163 6.15 17.88 7.87
C SER A 163 5.28 17.19 6.82
N PHE A 164 5.00 17.85 5.69
CA PHE A 164 4.27 17.28 4.56
C PHE A 164 5.07 16.16 3.89
N SER A 165 6.35 16.40 3.56
CA SER A 165 7.19 15.39 2.90
C SER A 165 7.43 14.18 3.80
N LEU A 166 7.60 14.39 5.11
CA LEU A 166 7.66 13.31 6.10
C LEU A 166 6.36 12.50 6.16
N ALA A 167 5.21 13.18 6.22
CA ALA A 167 3.89 12.54 6.21
C ALA A 167 3.65 11.71 4.94
N LEU A 168 4.12 12.20 3.78
CA LEU A 168 3.97 11.55 2.49
C LEU A 168 4.82 10.28 2.38
N ALA A 169 6.04 10.28 2.96
CA ALA A 169 6.86 9.07 3.06
C ALA A 169 6.14 7.97 3.88
N PHE A 170 5.57 8.33 5.03
CA PHE A 170 4.74 7.42 5.82
C PHE A 170 3.47 6.97 5.08
N ALA A 171 2.85 7.85 4.28
CA ALA A 171 1.68 7.50 3.46
C ALA A 171 2.00 6.40 2.43
N LEU A 172 3.13 6.50 1.72
CA LEU A 172 3.56 5.46 0.77
C LEU A 172 3.81 4.11 1.47
N LEU A 173 4.47 4.15 2.63
CA LEU A 173 4.65 2.97 3.47
C LEU A 173 3.30 2.38 3.93
N ALA A 174 2.37 3.24 4.36
CA ALA A 174 1.03 2.85 4.77
C ALA A 174 0.25 2.18 3.63
N PHE A 175 0.28 2.74 2.42
CA PHE A 175 -0.35 2.13 1.24
C PHE A 175 0.24 0.76 0.92
N GLY A 176 1.57 0.61 0.95
CA GLY A 176 2.23 -0.67 0.71
C GLY A 176 1.84 -1.74 1.75
N LEU A 177 1.94 -1.40 3.03
CA LEU A 177 1.61 -2.30 4.13
C LEU A 177 0.11 -2.66 4.15
N PHE A 178 -0.75 -1.68 3.88
CA PHE A 178 -2.19 -1.89 3.83
C PHE A 178 -2.60 -2.74 2.62
N ALA A 179 -2.05 -2.48 1.43
CA ALA A 179 -2.28 -3.32 0.25
C ALA A 179 -1.87 -4.78 0.50
N ARG A 180 -0.66 -4.99 1.07
CA ARG A 180 -0.18 -6.33 1.42
C ARG A 180 -1.03 -6.99 2.50
N GLY A 181 -1.48 -6.23 3.49
CA GLY A 181 -2.33 -6.72 4.57
C GLY A 181 -3.75 -7.06 4.09
N LEU A 182 -4.32 -6.31 3.15
CA LEU A 182 -5.56 -6.67 2.47
C LEU A 182 -5.44 -8.02 1.73
N GLU A 183 -4.27 -8.36 1.22
CA GLU A 183 -4.04 -9.67 0.56
C GLU A 183 -3.76 -10.81 1.54
N THR A 184 -3.01 -10.55 2.62
CA THR A 184 -2.42 -11.63 3.45
C THR A 184 -2.96 -11.72 4.87
N GLY A 185 -3.66 -10.68 5.34
CA GLY A 185 -4.08 -10.50 6.73
C GLY A 185 -2.94 -10.06 7.65
N GLN A 186 -1.69 -10.08 7.16
CA GLN A 186 -0.49 -9.71 7.90
C GLN A 186 -0.28 -8.18 7.95
N TYR A 187 0.76 -7.74 8.66
CA TYR A 187 1.18 -6.33 8.76
C TYR A 187 0.19 -5.35 9.41
N ARG A 188 -0.94 -5.83 9.93
CA ARG A 188 -1.99 -5.01 10.55
C ARG A 188 -1.48 -3.92 11.50
N ALA A 189 -0.59 -4.28 12.43
CA ALA A 189 -0.02 -3.33 13.39
C ALA A 189 0.85 -2.26 12.72
N TRP A 190 1.74 -2.68 11.81
CA TRP A 190 2.61 -1.76 11.09
C TRP A 190 1.83 -0.84 10.14
N ALA A 191 0.78 -1.35 9.50
CA ALA A 191 -0.13 -0.53 8.71
C ALA A 191 -0.80 0.53 9.59
N ALA A 192 -1.38 0.15 10.74
CA ALA A 192 -2.00 1.11 11.66
C ALA A 192 -1.02 2.18 12.16
N VAL A 193 0.22 1.81 12.50
CA VAL A 193 1.28 2.75 12.91
C VAL A 193 1.66 3.69 11.77
N ALA A 194 1.90 3.18 10.56
CA ALA A 194 2.27 4.03 9.42
C ALA A 194 1.15 5.03 9.06
N ILE A 195 -0.12 4.60 9.14
CA ILE A 195 -1.28 5.47 8.93
C ILE A 195 -1.34 6.56 10.01
N ALA A 196 -1.20 6.18 11.28
CA ALA A 196 -1.23 7.12 12.40
C ALA A 196 -0.05 8.12 12.33
N LEU A 197 1.15 7.67 11.98
CA LEU A 197 2.31 8.57 11.82
C LEU A 197 2.13 9.53 10.66
N SER A 198 1.62 9.07 9.51
CA SER A 198 1.29 9.95 8.38
C SER A 198 0.26 11.02 8.80
N ALA A 199 -0.80 10.59 9.47
CA ALA A 199 -1.86 11.45 10.02
C ALA A 199 -1.32 12.51 11.00
N LEU A 200 -0.45 12.09 11.93
CA LEU A 200 0.10 12.94 12.97
C LEU A 200 1.29 13.80 12.51
N CYS A 201 1.75 13.64 11.28
CA CYS A 201 2.77 14.49 10.69
C CYS A 201 2.16 15.67 9.92
N HIS A 202 1.05 15.48 9.20
CA HIS A 202 0.44 16.57 8.43
C HIS A 202 -1.07 16.40 8.16
N GLY A 203 -1.88 17.43 8.45
CA GLY A 203 -3.35 17.37 8.36
C GLY A 203 -3.88 17.25 6.94
N ILE A 204 -3.25 17.87 5.94
CA ILE A 204 -3.67 17.72 4.53
C ILE A 204 -3.35 16.32 3.98
N VAL A 205 -2.18 15.75 4.35
CA VAL A 205 -1.79 14.40 3.93
C VAL A 205 -2.69 13.35 4.58
N LEU A 206 -3.32 13.64 5.72
CA LEU A 206 -4.40 12.83 6.29
C LEU A 206 -5.49 12.51 5.27
N ILE A 207 -5.94 13.52 4.51
CA ILE A 207 -6.99 13.37 3.49
C ILE A 207 -6.52 12.42 2.40
N PHE A 208 -5.25 12.55 2.00
CA PHE A 208 -4.63 11.67 1.00
C PHE A 208 -4.50 10.22 1.47
N VAL A 209 -4.00 10.02 2.69
CA VAL A 209 -3.79 8.66 3.21
C VAL A 209 -5.12 7.97 3.49
N PHE A 210 -6.06 8.61 4.21
CA PHE A 210 -7.36 8.00 4.51
C PHE A 210 -8.22 7.82 3.26
N GLY A 211 -8.30 8.83 2.38
CA GLY A 211 -9.04 8.72 1.12
C GLY A 211 -8.49 7.59 0.24
N GLY A 212 -7.17 7.52 0.10
CA GLY A 212 -6.51 6.45 -0.66
C GLY A 212 -6.76 5.08 -0.07
N LEU A 213 -6.66 4.91 1.25
CA LEU A 213 -6.90 3.63 1.93
C LEU A 213 -8.35 3.19 1.84
N VAL A 214 -9.31 4.11 1.94
CA VAL A 214 -10.74 3.83 1.78
C VAL A 214 -11.02 3.31 0.38
N ILE A 215 -10.50 3.97 -0.67
CA ILE A 215 -10.66 3.50 -2.06
C ILE A 215 -9.99 2.14 -2.23
N MET A 216 -8.77 1.98 -1.72
CA MET A 216 -8.01 0.72 -1.77
C MET A 216 -8.76 -0.42 -1.08
N TRP A 217 -9.40 -0.14 0.05
CA TRP A 217 -10.21 -1.07 0.81
C TRP A 217 -11.47 -1.46 0.06
N PHE A 218 -12.23 -0.49 -0.47
CA PHE A 218 -13.47 -0.72 -1.22
C PHE A 218 -13.24 -1.52 -2.51
N MET A 219 -12.15 -1.25 -3.23
CA MET A 219 -11.81 -1.97 -4.47
C MET A 219 -11.55 -3.47 -4.28
N ARG A 220 -11.33 -3.92 -3.04
CA ARG A 220 -11.00 -5.31 -2.68
C ARG A 220 -11.84 -5.84 -1.53
N MET A 221 -13.00 -5.22 -1.26
CA MET A 221 -13.76 -5.48 -0.04
C MET A 221 -14.47 -6.85 -0.08
N ASP A 222 -14.11 -7.73 0.85
CA ASP A 222 -14.85 -8.93 1.24
C ASP A 222 -15.08 -8.94 2.76
N ARG A 223 -15.74 -9.96 3.30
CA ARG A 223 -16.04 -10.02 4.75
C ARG A 223 -14.79 -10.04 5.64
N GLN A 224 -13.71 -10.68 5.20
CA GLN A 224 -12.49 -10.78 6.00
C GLN A 224 -11.62 -9.52 5.87
N ARG A 225 -11.48 -9.00 4.65
CA ARG A 225 -10.80 -7.73 4.37
C ARG A 225 -11.56 -6.55 4.96
N PHE A 226 -12.88 -6.65 5.11
CA PHE A 226 -13.67 -5.70 5.88
C PHE A 226 -13.19 -5.66 7.34
N LYS A 227 -13.06 -6.82 8.00
CA LYS A 227 -12.54 -6.91 9.37
C LYS A 227 -11.10 -6.39 9.47
N TYR A 228 -10.23 -6.77 8.54
CA TYR A 228 -8.86 -6.27 8.50
C TYR A 228 -8.84 -4.74 8.36
N GLY A 229 -9.53 -4.20 7.34
CA GLY A 229 -9.58 -2.78 7.03
C GLY A 229 -10.12 -1.96 8.20
N ILE A 230 -11.31 -2.30 8.71
CA ILE A 230 -11.95 -1.56 9.80
C ILE A 230 -11.10 -1.60 11.08
N THR A 231 -10.57 -2.76 11.47
CA THR A 231 -9.76 -2.84 12.69
C THR A 231 -8.43 -2.09 12.56
N THR A 232 -7.83 -2.09 11.37
CA THR A 232 -6.60 -1.32 11.10
C THR A 232 -6.88 0.19 11.18
N MET A 233 -7.94 0.66 10.51
CA MET A 233 -8.29 2.08 10.49
C MET A 233 -8.74 2.58 11.86
N VAL A 234 -9.55 1.81 12.60
CA VAL A 234 -9.94 2.13 13.98
C VAL A 234 -8.70 2.23 14.86
N CYS A 235 -7.77 1.27 14.76
CA CYS A 235 -6.52 1.34 15.51
C CYS A 235 -5.73 2.61 15.18
N ALA A 236 -5.62 2.97 13.90
CA ALA A 236 -4.92 4.18 13.48
C ALA A 236 -5.57 5.46 14.02
N VAL A 237 -6.90 5.56 13.97
CA VAL A 237 -7.67 6.69 14.53
C VAL A 237 -7.50 6.78 16.05
N LEU A 238 -7.53 5.65 16.75
CA LEU A 238 -7.29 5.63 18.19
C LEU A 238 -5.86 6.12 18.51
N LEU A 239 -4.85 5.63 17.79
CA LEU A 239 -3.45 6.05 17.97
C LEU A 239 -3.23 7.55 17.74
N SER A 240 -4.02 8.18 16.86
CA SER A 240 -3.94 9.63 16.60
C SER A 240 -4.92 10.47 17.43
N ALA A 241 -5.78 9.84 18.24
CA ALA A 241 -6.89 10.51 18.94
C ALA A 241 -6.44 11.65 19.85
N PHE A 242 -5.31 11.50 20.58
CA PHE A 242 -4.75 12.51 21.48
C PHE A 242 -4.49 13.88 20.81
N TRP A 243 -4.39 13.92 19.49
CA TRP A 243 -4.23 15.15 18.72
C TRP A 243 -5.46 15.44 17.85
N VAL A 244 -5.98 14.44 17.13
CA VAL A 244 -7.09 14.64 16.15
C VAL A 244 -8.38 15.09 16.82
N LEU A 245 -8.74 14.54 17.98
CA LEU A 245 -9.98 14.94 18.66
C LEU A 245 -9.88 16.37 19.23
N PRO A 246 -8.78 16.73 19.94
CA PRO A 246 -8.50 18.12 20.31
C PRO A 246 -8.56 19.11 19.14
N PHE A 247 -7.97 18.75 18.00
CA PHE A 247 -8.00 19.56 16.77
C PHE A 247 -9.44 19.83 16.31
N LEU A 248 -10.23 18.76 16.09
CA LEU A 248 -11.61 18.88 15.60
C LEU A 248 -12.52 19.63 16.58
N GLY A 249 -12.36 19.36 17.88
CA GLY A 249 -13.13 20.03 18.94
C GLY A 249 -12.76 21.49 19.16
N GLY A 250 -11.60 21.95 18.67
CA GLY A 250 -11.13 23.33 18.82
C GLY A 250 -11.28 24.19 17.57
N HIS A 251 -11.69 23.64 16.42
CA HIS A 251 -11.60 24.33 15.12
C HIS A 251 -12.36 25.68 15.06
N ALA A 252 -13.43 25.84 15.85
CA ALA A 252 -14.20 27.08 15.93
C ALA A 252 -13.41 28.27 16.51
N PHE A 253 -12.24 28.03 17.13
CA PHE A 253 -11.35 29.05 17.66
C PHE A 253 -10.14 29.33 16.76
N MET A 254 -10.04 28.66 15.61
CA MET A 254 -9.00 28.95 14.62
C MET A 254 -9.32 30.23 13.85
N THR A 255 -8.28 30.96 13.46
CA THR A 255 -8.41 32.07 12.52
C THR A 255 -8.60 31.54 11.11
N ASP A 256 -9.67 32.00 10.44
CA ASP A 256 -9.88 31.75 9.03
C ASP A 256 -9.08 32.76 8.20
N MET A 257 -8.15 32.27 7.39
CA MET A 257 -7.32 33.11 6.52
C MET A 257 -8.06 33.60 5.27
N LYS A 258 -9.27 33.06 5.01
CA LYS A 258 -10.11 33.38 3.86
C LYS A 258 -9.39 33.15 2.52
N TYR A 259 -8.60 32.07 2.44
CA TYR A 259 -7.84 31.73 1.24
C TYR A 259 -8.76 31.57 0.02
N GLU A 260 -8.36 32.16 -1.11
CA GLU A 260 -9.14 32.03 -2.34
C GLU A 260 -9.03 30.62 -2.93
N PRO A 261 -10.14 30.02 -3.38
CA PRO A 261 -10.06 28.84 -4.22
C PRO A 261 -9.43 29.21 -5.57
N LYS A 262 -8.28 28.60 -5.92
CA LYS A 262 -7.73 28.72 -7.28
C LYS A 262 -8.49 27.82 -8.27
N PRO A 263 -8.63 28.24 -9.55
CA PRO A 263 -8.14 29.50 -10.12
C PRO A 263 -9.11 30.67 -9.85
N ALA A 264 -8.57 31.85 -9.53
CA ALA A 264 -9.37 33.05 -9.30
C ALA A 264 -8.95 34.26 -10.17
N GLY A 265 -7.80 34.18 -10.84
CA GLY A 265 -7.33 35.22 -11.76
C GLY A 265 -7.75 34.99 -13.22
N PRO A 266 -7.80 36.04 -14.05
CA PRO A 266 -8.19 35.95 -15.48
C PRO A 266 -7.24 35.10 -16.34
N ASN A 267 -6.01 34.87 -15.87
CA ASN A 267 -5.00 34.03 -16.53
C ASN A 267 -4.79 32.68 -15.83
N GLU A 268 -5.53 32.39 -14.77
CA GLU A 268 -5.44 31.12 -14.05
C GLU A 268 -6.55 30.18 -14.51
N SER A 269 -6.24 28.89 -14.68
CA SER A 269 -7.24 27.89 -15.04
C SER A 269 -6.98 26.59 -14.28
N LEU A 270 -8.01 25.76 -14.14
CA LEU A 270 -7.83 24.39 -13.64
C LEU A 270 -6.88 23.60 -14.53
N TRP A 271 -6.82 23.95 -15.82
CA TRP A 271 -5.91 23.33 -16.77
C TRP A 271 -4.45 23.60 -16.42
N THR A 272 -4.07 24.87 -16.19
CA THR A 272 -2.70 25.22 -15.80
C THR A 272 -2.31 24.69 -14.41
N MET A 273 -3.30 24.43 -13.55
CA MET A 273 -3.08 23.74 -12.28
C MET A 273 -2.81 22.23 -12.48
N PHE A 274 -3.58 21.51 -13.29
CA PHE A 274 -3.36 20.08 -13.50
C PHE A 274 -2.14 19.77 -14.39
N PHE A 275 -1.75 20.72 -15.24
CA PHE A 275 -0.66 20.62 -16.20
C PHE A 275 0.27 21.84 -16.08
N PRO A 276 1.13 21.88 -15.05
CA PRO A 276 1.95 23.05 -14.73
C PRO A 276 3.35 23.02 -15.38
N LEU A 277 3.68 21.97 -16.15
CA LEU A 277 4.96 21.81 -16.83
C LEU A 277 4.90 22.41 -18.24
N PRO A 278 6.05 22.56 -18.93
CA PRO A 278 6.02 22.90 -20.35
C PRO A 278 5.17 21.88 -21.13
N ILE A 279 4.34 22.36 -22.07
CA ILE A 279 3.32 21.57 -22.78
C ILE A 279 3.86 20.22 -23.28
N ALA A 280 5.06 20.20 -23.85
CA ALA A 280 5.68 18.97 -24.35
C ALA A 280 5.87 17.91 -23.24
N TRP A 281 6.32 18.31 -22.06
CA TRP A 281 6.52 17.41 -20.92
C TRP A 281 5.19 16.94 -20.33
N ASP A 282 4.21 17.84 -20.17
CA ASP A 282 2.89 17.44 -19.67
C ASP A 282 2.20 16.45 -20.63
N VAL A 283 2.28 16.67 -21.94
CA VAL A 283 1.73 15.74 -22.94
C VAL A 283 2.40 14.38 -22.84
N ILE A 284 3.73 14.32 -22.75
CA ILE A 284 4.48 13.06 -22.63
C ILE A 284 4.12 12.32 -21.33
N ILE A 285 4.16 13.02 -20.19
CA ILE A 285 3.89 12.43 -18.88
C ILE A 285 2.44 11.95 -18.80
N LEU A 286 1.49 12.75 -19.28
CA LEU A 286 0.07 12.38 -19.32
C LEU A 286 -0.17 11.18 -20.23
N ALA A 287 0.39 11.17 -21.44
CA ALA A 287 0.23 10.05 -22.37
C ALA A 287 0.77 8.74 -21.77
N LEU A 288 1.93 8.81 -21.12
CA LEU A 288 2.51 7.67 -20.40
C LEU A 288 1.64 7.28 -19.20
N ALA A 289 1.13 8.23 -18.41
CA ALA A 289 0.26 7.94 -17.27
C ALA A 289 -1.05 7.24 -17.70
N ILE A 290 -1.65 7.69 -18.80
CA ILE A 290 -2.82 7.04 -19.41
C ILE A 290 -2.45 5.63 -19.88
N ALA A 291 -1.32 5.45 -20.57
CA ALA A 291 -0.85 4.13 -20.99
C ALA A 291 -0.61 3.20 -19.78
N GLY A 292 -0.06 3.74 -18.69
CA GLY A 292 0.15 3.01 -17.44
C GLY A 292 -1.15 2.61 -16.75
N PHE A 293 -2.15 3.49 -16.71
CA PHE A 293 -3.47 3.21 -16.16
C PHE A 293 -4.23 2.18 -17.00
N VAL A 294 -4.30 2.39 -18.33
CA VAL A 294 -4.94 1.45 -19.26
C VAL A 294 -4.25 0.10 -19.24
N GLY A 295 -2.91 0.06 -19.28
CA GLY A 295 -2.16 -1.18 -19.13
C GLY A 295 -2.43 -1.88 -17.80
N SER A 296 -2.59 -1.12 -16.71
CA SER A 296 -2.97 -1.67 -15.40
C SER A 296 -4.39 -2.23 -15.39
N LEU A 297 -5.35 -1.61 -16.07
CA LEU A 297 -6.70 -2.15 -16.25
C LEU A 297 -6.67 -3.45 -17.05
N LEU A 298 -5.99 -3.44 -18.21
CA LEU A 298 -5.88 -4.60 -19.10
C LEU A 298 -5.22 -5.79 -18.42
N ARG A 299 -4.22 -5.54 -17.56
CA ARG A 299 -3.49 -6.57 -16.81
C ARG A 299 -3.99 -6.78 -15.38
N ARG A 300 -5.11 -6.14 -15.00
CA ARG A 300 -5.72 -6.20 -13.67
C ARG A 300 -4.75 -5.93 -12.51
N ARG A 301 -3.81 -5.01 -12.70
CA ARG A 301 -2.84 -4.60 -11.67
C ARG A 301 -3.50 -3.66 -10.67
N PHE A 302 -3.87 -4.21 -9.53
CA PHE A 302 -4.58 -3.50 -8.46
C PHE A 302 -4.00 -2.11 -8.13
N LEU A 303 -2.70 -2.02 -7.82
CA LEU A 303 -2.09 -0.75 -7.41
C LEU A 303 -2.16 0.31 -8.52
N GLY A 304 -1.92 -0.08 -9.78
CA GLY A 304 -2.01 0.85 -10.92
C GLY A 304 -3.45 1.33 -11.18
N ILE A 305 -4.45 0.45 -11.01
CA ILE A 305 -5.87 0.83 -11.12
C ILE A 305 -6.24 1.79 -9.99
N TRP A 306 -5.83 1.48 -8.76
CA TRP A 306 -6.07 2.33 -7.59
C TRP A 306 -5.48 3.73 -7.79
N MET A 307 -4.22 3.83 -8.24
CA MET A 307 -3.60 5.14 -8.50
C MET A 307 -4.36 5.94 -9.55
N GLY A 308 -4.81 5.32 -10.64
CA GLY A 308 -5.56 6.02 -11.69
C GLY A 308 -6.92 6.50 -11.22
N VAL A 309 -7.70 5.64 -10.56
CA VAL A 309 -8.99 6.01 -9.95
C VAL A 309 -8.80 7.12 -8.92
N TYR A 310 -7.79 7.00 -8.07
CA TYR A 310 -7.57 7.98 -7.01
C TYR A 310 -7.11 9.33 -7.56
N THR A 311 -6.29 9.35 -8.62
CA THR A 311 -5.91 10.58 -9.33
C THR A 311 -7.14 11.32 -9.84
N VAL A 312 -8.09 10.62 -10.46
CA VAL A 312 -9.35 11.23 -10.96
C VAL A 312 -10.18 11.80 -9.81
N ILE A 313 -10.33 11.05 -8.71
CA ILE A 313 -11.07 11.51 -7.53
C ILE A 313 -10.42 12.77 -6.94
N LEU A 314 -9.09 12.81 -6.83
CA LEU A 314 -8.36 13.98 -6.34
C LEU A 314 -8.51 15.18 -7.27
N MET A 315 -8.49 14.99 -8.60
CA MET A 315 -8.76 16.06 -9.57
C MET A 315 -10.19 16.61 -9.44
N VAL A 316 -11.18 15.75 -9.26
CA VAL A 316 -12.56 16.19 -8.95
C VAL A 316 -12.60 16.90 -7.59
N GLY A 317 -11.87 16.39 -6.61
CA GLY A 317 -11.74 16.99 -5.27
C GLY A 317 -11.18 18.41 -5.32
N VAL A 318 -10.18 18.69 -6.15
CA VAL A 318 -9.66 20.05 -6.40
C VAL A 318 -10.78 20.99 -6.89
N ASN A 319 -11.69 20.51 -7.74
CA ASN A 319 -12.82 21.30 -8.23
C ASN A 319 -13.93 21.46 -7.17
N VAL A 320 -14.28 20.40 -6.45
CA VAL A 320 -15.33 20.44 -5.40
C VAL A 320 -14.90 21.32 -4.23
N ALA A 321 -13.64 21.25 -3.82
CA ALA A 321 -13.10 22.07 -2.74
C ALA A 321 -13.15 23.57 -3.05
N GLN A 322 -13.26 23.98 -4.32
CA GLN A 322 -13.50 25.39 -4.71
C GLN A 322 -14.76 25.98 -4.11
N ARG A 323 -15.75 25.15 -3.79
CA ARG A 323 -17.03 25.59 -3.24
C ARG A 323 -17.08 25.50 -1.71
N GLN A 324 -15.91 25.41 -1.06
CA GLN A 324 -15.71 25.19 0.37
C GLN A 324 -16.30 23.84 0.85
N LEU A 325 -15.45 22.91 1.32
CA LEU A 325 -15.93 21.65 1.89
C LEU A 325 -16.54 21.89 3.28
N PRO A 326 -17.79 21.48 3.54
CA PRO A 326 -18.53 21.84 4.76
C PRO A 326 -17.96 21.28 6.06
N VAL A 327 -17.01 20.34 6.00
CA VAL A 327 -16.43 19.69 7.20
C VAL A 327 -15.08 20.29 7.61
N ILE A 328 -14.35 20.95 6.69
CA ILE A 328 -12.99 21.45 6.97
C ILE A 328 -12.85 22.95 6.74
N GLY A 329 -13.68 23.61 5.92
CA GLY A 329 -13.80 25.09 5.78
C GLY A 329 -12.55 25.86 5.30
N LEU A 330 -11.35 25.32 5.57
CA LEU A 330 -10.02 25.92 5.49
C LEU A 330 -9.16 25.26 4.39
N LEU A 331 -9.69 24.26 3.69
CA LEU A 331 -8.91 23.50 2.72
C LEU A 331 -8.66 24.33 1.45
N TRP A 332 -7.45 24.85 1.32
CA TRP A 332 -6.99 25.51 0.10
C TRP A 332 -6.76 24.49 -1.04
N ASN A 333 -7.57 24.51 -2.10
CA ASN A 333 -7.61 23.48 -3.15
C ASN A 333 -6.26 23.10 -3.79
N PRO A 334 -5.33 24.05 -4.05
CA PRO A 334 -4.01 23.72 -4.59
C PRO A 334 -3.24 22.70 -3.76
N ARG A 335 -3.53 22.58 -2.46
CA ARG A 335 -2.90 21.63 -1.55
C ARG A 335 -3.19 20.15 -1.86
N LEU A 336 -4.18 19.87 -2.72
CA LEU A 336 -4.43 18.51 -3.21
C LEU A 336 -3.63 18.16 -4.47
N LEU A 337 -3.09 19.16 -5.19
CA LEU A 337 -2.35 18.96 -6.44
C LEU A 337 -1.09 18.10 -6.28
N PRO A 338 -0.28 18.20 -5.21
CA PRO A 338 0.90 17.34 -5.04
C PRO A 338 0.58 15.85 -5.13
N PHE A 339 -0.58 15.45 -4.60
CA PHE A 339 -1.03 14.06 -4.67
C PHE A 339 -1.35 13.63 -6.10
N VAL A 340 -1.99 14.51 -6.88
CA VAL A 340 -2.26 14.29 -8.31
C VAL A 340 -0.94 14.14 -9.07
N TYR A 341 0.02 15.02 -8.83
CA TYR A 341 1.32 14.97 -9.52
C TYR A 341 2.11 13.72 -9.17
N LEU A 342 2.17 13.33 -7.89
CA LEU A 342 2.85 12.13 -7.43
C LEU A 342 2.30 10.87 -8.12
N LEU A 343 0.98 10.68 -8.06
CA LEU A 343 0.33 9.52 -8.68
C LEU A 343 0.49 9.52 -10.20
N ARG A 344 0.45 10.70 -10.83
CA ARG A 344 0.69 10.88 -12.28
C ARG A 344 2.09 10.45 -12.69
N PHE A 345 3.14 10.87 -11.96
CA PHE A 345 4.51 10.42 -12.23
C PHE A 345 4.63 8.90 -12.06
N MET A 346 4.09 8.32 -10.99
CA MET A 346 4.11 6.87 -10.79
C MET A 346 3.41 6.11 -11.92
N LEU A 347 2.21 6.55 -12.33
CA LEU A 347 1.50 5.97 -13.47
C LEU A 347 2.29 6.11 -14.78
N ALA A 348 2.94 7.25 -15.00
CA ALA A 348 3.77 7.46 -16.18
C ALA A 348 4.92 6.45 -16.26
N LEU A 349 5.54 6.11 -15.13
CA LEU A 349 6.60 5.11 -15.05
C LEU A 349 6.08 3.67 -15.29
N ILE A 350 4.84 3.37 -14.88
CA ILE A 350 4.16 2.13 -15.33
C ILE A 350 3.92 2.16 -16.84
N GLY A 351 3.55 3.32 -17.39
CA GLY A 351 3.38 3.52 -18.83
C GLY A 351 4.65 3.28 -19.64
N VAL A 352 5.80 3.79 -19.16
CA VAL A 352 7.11 3.52 -19.75
C VAL A 352 7.36 2.01 -19.85
N TYR A 353 7.06 1.27 -18.78
CA TYR A 353 7.15 -0.19 -18.79
C TYR A 353 6.21 -0.85 -19.81
N GLU A 354 4.96 -0.40 -19.92
CA GLU A 354 4.01 -0.97 -20.88
C GLU A 354 4.42 -0.69 -22.34
N VAL A 355 4.86 0.53 -22.65
CA VAL A 355 5.35 0.89 -23.99
C VAL A 355 6.60 0.09 -24.33
N ALA A 356 7.57 0.00 -23.42
CA ALA A 356 8.78 -0.78 -23.63
C ALA A 356 8.48 -2.28 -23.80
N SER A 357 7.55 -2.81 -23.00
CA SER A 357 7.07 -4.20 -23.13
C SER A 357 6.36 -4.45 -24.46
N PHE A 358 5.62 -3.47 -24.97
CA PHE A 358 4.99 -3.54 -26.29
C PHE A 358 6.05 -3.55 -27.41
N VAL A 359 6.98 -2.58 -27.41
CA VAL A 359 8.06 -2.50 -28.41
C VAL A 359 8.91 -3.77 -28.41
N HIS A 360 9.27 -4.28 -27.22
CA HIS A 360 10.03 -5.52 -27.11
C HIS A 360 9.30 -6.71 -27.75
N ARG A 361 7.99 -6.87 -27.48
CA ARG A 361 7.18 -7.92 -28.10
C ARG A 361 7.08 -7.77 -29.61
N SER A 362 6.90 -6.55 -30.12
CA SER A 362 6.84 -6.29 -31.56
C SER A 362 8.15 -6.66 -32.26
N PHE A 363 9.30 -6.34 -31.66
CA PHE A 363 10.61 -6.69 -32.23
C PHE A 363 10.87 -8.21 -32.19
N VAL A 364 10.44 -8.90 -31.12
CA VAL A 364 10.52 -10.37 -31.04
C VAL A 364 9.63 -11.02 -32.11
N LEU A 365 8.43 -10.50 -32.32
CA LEU A 365 7.52 -10.99 -33.37
C LEU A 365 8.07 -10.73 -34.78
N GLU A 366 8.67 -9.57 -35.03
CA GLU A 366 9.29 -9.24 -36.31
C GLU A 366 10.50 -10.12 -36.62
N ARG A 367 11.38 -10.38 -35.63
CA ARG A 367 12.51 -11.30 -35.78
C ARG A 367 12.06 -12.72 -36.11
N ARG A 368 11.00 -13.19 -35.43
CA ARG A 368 10.37 -14.48 -35.75
C ARG A 368 9.81 -14.49 -37.19
N ALA A 369 9.17 -13.41 -37.61
CA ALA A 369 8.64 -13.28 -38.97
C ALA A 369 9.74 -13.26 -40.05
N ARG A 370 10.97 -12.85 -39.72
CA ARG A 370 12.13 -12.83 -40.63
C ARG A 370 12.95 -14.14 -40.64
N GLY A 371 12.54 -15.16 -39.88
CA GLY A 371 13.22 -16.47 -39.87
C GLY A 371 14.57 -16.48 -39.16
N GLU A 372 14.91 -15.46 -38.37
CA GLU A 372 16.11 -15.47 -37.52
C GLU A 372 15.84 -16.36 -36.29
N GLU A 373 16.68 -17.37 -36.02
CA GLU A 373 16.61 -18.24 -34.82
C GLU A 373 16.66 -17.41 -33.53
N ALA A 374 15.49 -17.02 -33.02
CA ALA A 374 15.36 -16.36 -31.75
C ALA A 374 15.33 -17.42 -30.64
N THR A 375 16.50 -17.66 -30.05
CA THR A 375 16.66 -18.34 -28.74
C THR A 375 15.51 -17.99 -27.78
N HIS A 376 14.94 -19.02 -27.15
CA HIS A 376 13.84 -19.07 -26.17
C HIS A 376 13.51 -17.77 -25.39
N SER A 377 13.01 -16.73 -26.06
CA SER A 377 12.48 -15.53 -25.39
C SER A 377 10.97 -15.65 -25.24
N THR A 378 10.53 -15.57 -23.98
CA THR A 378 9.15 -15.68 -23.54
C THR A 378 8.28 -14.59 -24.16
N VAL A 379 7.15 -14.97 -24.76
CA VAL A 379 6.15 -14.05 -25.37
C VAL A 379 5.41 -13.22 -24.30
N VAL A 380 5.48 -13.62 -23.03
CA VAL A 380 4.77 -12.99 -21.91
C VAL A 380 5.77 -12.24 -21.01
N GLY A 381 5.96 -10.95 -21.29
CA GLY A 381 6.79 -10.04 -20.47
C GLY A 381 8.16 -9.71 -21.07
N MET A 382 8.86 -8.74 -20.48
CA MET A 382 10.25 -8.44 -20.88
C MET A 382 11.20 -9.49 -20.30
N SER A 383 12.17 -9.94 -21.10
CA SER A 383 13.26 -10.77 -20.57
C SER A 383 14.00 -10.04 -19.43
N THR A 384 14.66 -10.76 -18.52
CA THR A 384 15.46 -10.15 -17.44
C THR A 384 16.44 -9.11 -17.96
N ASN A 385 17.08 -9.38 -19.10
CA ASN A 385 18.04 -8.48 -19.71
C ASN A 385 17.36 -7.22 -20.25
N SER A 386 16.20 -7.36 -20.89
CA SER A 386 15.41 -6.25 -21.41
C SER A 386 14.81 -5.40 -20.29
N ALA A 387 14.27 -6.03 -19.24
CA ALA A 387 13.77 -5.36 -18.04
C ALA A 387 14.89 -4.57 -17.34
N THR A 388 16.08 -5.17 -17.24
CA THR A 388 17.25 -4.49 -16.69
C THR A 388 17.75 -3.35 -17.58
N ALA A 389 17.73 -3.53 -18.91
CA ALA A 389 18.07 -2.48 -19.85
C ALA A 389 17.08 -1.31 -19.78
N LEU A 390 15.78 -1.58 -19.69
CA LEU A 390 14.77 -0.54 -19.47
C LEU A 390 15.03 0.20 -18.16
N LEU A 391 15.23 -0.52 -17.06
CA LEU A 391 15.53 0.09 -15.78
C LEU A 391 16.79 0.97 -15.87
N GLY A 392 17.85 0.46 -16.50
CA GLY A 392 19.10 1.19 -16.73
C GLY A 392 18.90 2.44 -17.59
N VAL A 393 18.13 2.36 -18.67
CA VAL A 393 17.82 3.50 -19.56
C VAL A 393 16.96 4.53 -18.84
N SER A 394 15.91 4.12 -18.12
CA SER A 394 15.07 5.04 -17.34
C SER A 394 15.84 5.71 -16.21
N ALA A 395 16.67 4.96 -15.48
CA ALA A 395 17.54 5.49 -14.45
C ALA A 395 18.57 6.47 -15.03
N LEU A 396 19.24 6.11 -16.14
CA LEU A 396 20.21 6.96 -16.82
C LEU A 396 19.54 8.23 -17.38
N PHE A 397 18.37 8.11 -17.98
CA PHE A 397 17.61 9.26 -18.48
C PHE A 397 17.23 10.20 -17.34
N CYS A 398 16.66 9.67 -16.25
CA CYS A 398 16.33 10.47 -15.06
C CYS A 398 17.58 11.16 -14.50
N LEU A 399 18.69 10.41 -14.37
CA LEU A 399 19.96 10.92 -13.87
C LEU A 399 20.59 11.98 -14.80
N ILE A 400 20.49 11.85 -16.12
CA ILE A 400 20.97 12.85 -17.08
C ILE A 400 20.10 14.10 -16.99
N VAL A 401 18.78 13.96 -17.10
CA VAL A 401 17.85 15.11 -17.11
C VAL A 401 17.94 15.89 -15.81
N LEU A 402 17.85 15.21 -14.67
CA LEU A 402 17.95 15.85 -13.36
C LEU A 402 19.40 16.24 -13.04
N GLY A 403 20.37 15.35 -13.25
CA GLY A 403 21.77 15.63 -12.94
C GLY A 403 22.35 16.83 -13.72
N PHE A 404 21.99 17.03 -14.99
CA PHE A 404 22.38 18.24 -15.72
C PHE A 404 21.63 19.48 -15.24
N ARG A 405 20.30 19.37 -15.02
CA ARG A 405 19.49 20.51 -14.54
C ARG A 405 19.96 21.03 -13.18
N TYR A 406 20.33 20.12 -12.28
CA TYR A 406 20.70 20.42 -10.90
C TYR A 406 22.22 20.52 -10.70
N GLU A 407 23.03 20.27 -11.73
CA GLU A 407 24.50 20.33 -11.67
C GLU A 407 25.10 19.31 -10.69
N GLN A 408 24.48 18.12 -10.57
CA GLN A 408 24.80 17.07 -9.58
C GLN A 408 25.35 15.77 -10.20
N LEU A 409 25.78 15.79 -11.46
CA LEU A 409 26.40 14.60 -12.09
C LEU A 409 27.77 14.28 -11.47
N PRO A 410 28.06 13.01 -11.16
CA PRO A 410 29.36 12.61 -10.62
C PRO A 410 30.53 13.05 -11.50
N GLY A 411 31.49 13.78 -10.93
CA GLY A 411 32.68 14.29 -11.64
C GLY A 411 32.41 15.52 -12.52
N GLY A 412 31.20 16.09 -12.48
CA GLY A 412 30.90 17.36 -13.13
C GLY A 412 31.57 18.55 -12.46
N LYS A 413 31.82 19.61 -13.22
CA LYS A 413 32.50 20.82 -12.75
C LYS A 413 31.82 22.06 -13.31
N VAL A 414 31.81 23.13 -12.54
CA VAL A 414 31.44 24.45 -13.04
C VAL A 414 32.72 25.17 -13.47
N GLU A 415 32.81 25.48 -14.76
CA GLU A 415 33.93 26.20 -15.35
C GLU A 415 33.47 27.56 -15.88
N SER A 416 34.27 28.60 -15.66
CA SER A 416 34.01 29.91 -16.24
C SER A 416 34.66 30.01 -17.62
N LYS A 417 33.86 30.21 -18.67
CA LYS A 417 34.33 30.46 -20.03
C LYS A 417 33.73 31.77 -20.53
N ASN A 418 34.58 32.73 -20.92
CA ASN A 418 34.17 34.04 -21.43
C ASN A 418 33.19 34.82 -20.52
N GLY A 419 33.39 34.75 -19.20
CA GLY A 419 32.53 35.45 -18.22
C GLY A 419 31.15 34.80 -17.99
N LYS A 420 30.86 33.66 -18.63
CA LYS A 420 29.67 32.84 -18.36
C LYS A 420 30.09 31.52 -17.72
N THR A 421 29.38 31.13 -16.67
CA THR A 421 29.59 29.84 -16.00
C THR A 421 28.90 28.75 -16.80
N HIS A 422 29.63 27.66 -17.04
CA HIS A 422 29.13 26.47 -17.71
C HIS A 422 29.30 25.26 -16.80
N TYR A 423 28.26 24.42 -16.74
CA TYR A 423 28.37 23.12 -16.09
C TYR A 423 28.85 22.11 -17.12
N THR A 424 30.02 21.52 -16.85
CA THR A 424 30.68 20.55 -17.73
C THR A 424 30.68 19.17 -17.10
N TRP A 425 30.38 18.16 -17.90
CA TRP A 425 30.47 16.75 -17.53
C TRP A 425 31.05 15.98 -18.72
N GLY A 426 32.34 15.68 -18.64
CA GLY A 426 33.10 15.13 -19.78
C GLY A 426 33.08 16.09 -20.99
N PRO A 427 32.67 15.65 -22.20
CA PRO A 427 32.59 16.51 -23.37
C PRO A 427 31.33 17.39 -23.43
N LEU A 428 30.34 17.14 -22.57
CA LEU A 428 29.07 17.86 -22.56
C LEU A 428 29.20 19.13 -21.71
N SER A 429 28.71 20.25 -22.24
CA SER A 429 28.77 21.56 -21.59
C SER A 429 27.46 22.30 -21.80
N VAL A 430 26.76 22.63 -20.72
CA VAL A 430 25.54 23.45 -20.75
C VAL A 430 25.77 24.76 -20.00
N PRO A 431 25.05 25.86 -20.33
CA PRO A 431 25.07 27.05 -19.49
C PRO A 431 24.67 26.66 -18.06
N ALA A 432 25.49 27.04 -17.07
CA ALA A 432 25.14 26.82 -15.67
C ALA A 432 23.96 27.74 -15.34
N SER A 433 22.83 27.15 -14.97
CA SER A 433 21.65 27.91 -14.59
C SER A 433 21.34 27.80 -13.10
N ARG A 434 21.92 26.81 -12.39
CA ARG A 434 21.56 26.35 -11.03
C ARG A 434 20.05 26.25 -10.81
N ALA A 435 19.52 25.04 -10.66
CA ALA A 435 18.10 24.85 -10.39
C ALA A 435 17.66 25.55 -9.09
N PHE A 436 16.39 25.96 -9.05
CA PHE A 436 15.83 26.71 -7.92
C PHE A 436 16.00 25.96 -6.59
N SER A 437 15.68 24.66 -6.57
CA SER A 437 15.70 23.83 -5.36
C SER A 437 17.09 23.67 -4.76
N ASP A 438 18.13 23.63 -5.60
CA ASP A 438 19.53 23.53 -5.19
C ASP A 438 19.98 24.84 -4.49
N GLY A 439 19.71 25.99 -5.11
CA GLY A 439 19.96 27.29 -4.48
C GLY A 439 19.14 27.50 -3.21
N TRP A 440 17.88 27.05 -3.22
CA TRP A 440 16.96 27.20 -2.10
C TRP A 440 17.33 26.33 -0.90
N ALA A 441 17.83 25.10 -1.11
CA ALA A 441 18.37 24.26 -0.05
C ALA A 441 19.61 24.87 0.61
N ARG A 442 20.56 25.41 -0.17
CA ARG A 442 21.71 26.15 0.38
C ARG A 442 21.26 27.35 1.18
N TRP A 443 20.36 28.15 0.62
CA TRP A 443 19.81 29.32 1.30
C TRP A 443 19.22 28.96 2.66
N ASN A 444 18.52 27.83 2.76
CA ASN A 444 17.95 27.37 4.03
C ASN A 444 19.03 26.91 5.04
N PHE A 445 19.96 26.06 4.61
CA PHE A 445 20.88 25.36 5.52
C PHE A 445 22.21 26.08 5.79
N GLU A 446 22.57 27.10 5.01
CA GLU A 446 23.56 28.09 5.43
C GLU A 446 23.15 28.79 6.74
N GLY A 447 21.85 28.79 7.03
CA GLY A 447 21.28 29.32 8.27
C GLY A 447 21.35 30.83 8.37
N TYR A 448 20.85 31.37 9.47
CA TYR A 448 20.99 32.81 9.78
C TYR A 448 22.47 33.21 9.83
N GLU A 449 23.30 32.38 10.45
CA GLU A 449 24.74 32.59 10.68
C GLU A 449 25.57 32.58 9.39
N GLY A 450 25.01 32.04 8.30
CA GLY A 450 25.62 32.05 6.97
C GLY A 450 25.28 33.28 6.14
N LYS A 451 24.34 34.14 6.59
CA LYS A 451 23.92 35.32 5.82
C LYS A 451 24.91 36.47 5.97
N ALA A 452 25.14 37.19 4.87
CA ALA A 452 26.03 38.35 4.86
C ALA A 452 25.57 39.43 5.85
N ALA A 453 24.25 39.57 6.06
CA ALA A 453 23.65 40.51 7.00
C ALA A 453 23.42 39.92 8.41
N TYR A 454 24.04 38.78 8.76
CA TYR A 454 23.84 38.16 10.08
C TYR A 454 24.25 39.06 11.23
N GLY A 455 25.32 39.83 11.11
CA GLY A 455 25.76 40.77 12.15
C GLY A 455 24.67 41.78 12.50
N GLU A 456 24.02 42.35 11.49
CA GLU A 456 22.91 43.30 11.66
C GLU A 456 21.70 42.65 12.36
N TYR A 457 21.34 41.41 11.98
CA TYR A 457 20.29 40.64 12.66
C TYR A 457 20.65 40.29 14.11
N HIS A 458 21.88 39.85 14.33
CA HIS A 458 22.37 39.47 15.66
C HIS A 458 22.38 40.68 16.59
N ASP A 459 22.82 41.85 16.13
CA ASP A 459 22.90 43.07 16.94
C ASP A 459 21.53 43.57 17.38
N ILE A 460 20.50 43.47 16.52
CA ILE A 460 19.14 43.84 16.90
C ILE A 460 18.55 42.84 17.90
N VAL A 461 18.78 41.53 17.73
CA VAL A 461 18.37 40.49 18.69
C VAL A 461 19.02 40.72 20.06
N GLN A 462 20.34 40.97 20.11
CA GLN A 462 21.04 41.27 21.35
C GLN A 462 20.55 42.56 22.00
N THR A 463 20.17 43.56 21.20
CA THR A 463 19.60 44.80 21.73
C THR A 463 18.25 44.56 22.38
N MET A 464 17.38 43.77 21.75
CA MET A 464 16.09 43.42 22.34
C MET A 464 16.27 42.59 23.62
N GLN A 465 17.21 41.65 23.66
CA GLN A 465 17.56 40.93 24.89
C GLN A 465 17.97 41.90 26.00
N ALA A 466 18.89 42.83 25.71
CA ALA A 466 19.38 43.79 26.70
C ALA A 466 18.27 44.72 27.22
N LEU A 467 17.31 45.11 26.38
CA LEU A 467 16.13 45.88 26.82
C LEU A 467 15.22 45.04 27.72
N GLY A 468 15.05 43.75 27.42
CA GLY A 468 14.30 42.82 28.25
C GLY A 468 14.93 42.58 29.62
N ASP A 469 16.27 42.56 29.69
CA ASP A 469 17.03 42.40 30.94
C ASP A 469 17.13 43.69 31.77
N ASP A 470 16.85 44.86 31.17
CA ASP A 470 16.91 46.16 31.84
C ASP A 470 15.67 46.36 32.73
N PRO A 471 15.81 46.52 34.07
CA PRO A 471 14.68 46.74 34.97
C PRO A 471 13.86 48.02 34.69
N ALA A 472 14.44 49.00 33.99
CA ALA A 472 13.73 50.23 33.62
C ALA A 472 12.74 50.01 32.46
N HIS A 473 13.05 49.04 31.59
CA HIS A 473 12.22 48.67 30.46
C HIS A 473 11.59 47.30 30.74
N GLY A 474 12.32 46.19 30.58
CA GLY A 474 11.91 44.85 30.99
C GLY A 474 11.15 44.09 29.90
N CYS A 475 10.85 42.81 30.13
CA CYS A 475 10.18 41.95 29.14
C CYS A 475 8.89 42.55 28.52
N GLY A 476 8.57 42.15 27.29
CA GLY A 476 7.42 42.67 26.56
C GLY A 476 7.30 42.15 25.13
N ARG A 477 6.18 42.44 24.47
CA ARG A 477 5.91 42.04 23.08
C ARG A 477 6.50 43.05 22.11
N ALA A 478 7.09 42.56 21.03
CA ALA A 478 7.64 43.36 19.95
C ALA A 478 6.84 43.17 18.65
N LEU A 479 6.62 44.28 17.94
CA LEU A 479 6.17 44.32 16.56
C LEU A 479 7.21 45.07 15.72
N TRP A 480 7.51 44.58 14.53
CA TRP A 480 8.41 45.27 13.60
C TRP A 480 7.69 45.69 12.32
N GLU A 481 8.25 46.69 11.66
CA GLU A 481 7.85 47.08 10.33
C GLU A 481 8.14 45.96 9.32
N ASN A 482 7.11 45.53 8.59
CA ASN A 482 7.23 44.55 7.53
C ASN A 482 7.96 45.16 6.32
N ASN A 483 8.98 44.46 5.83
CA ASN A 483 9.75 44.88 4.68
C ASN A 483 10.37 43.66 3.95
N SER A 484 10.33 43.65 2.62
CA SER A 484 10.88 42.56 1.81
C SER A 484 12.42 42.48 1.87
N GLU A 485 13.10 43.59 2.18
CA GLU A 485 14.56 43.65 2.39
C GLU A 485 14.99 42.75 3.56
N LEU A 486 14.11 42.51 4.54
CA LEU A 486 14.40 41.63 5.68
C LEU A 486 14.77 40.21 5.25
N ASN A 487 14.41 39.81 4.03
CA ASN A 487 14.88 38.56 3.44
C ASN A 487 16.41 38.46 3.39
N LYS A 488 17.17 39.57 3.46
CA LYS A 488 18.65 39.55 3.57
C LYS A 488 19.15 38.80 4.81
N TYR A 489 18.33 38.71 5.86
CA TYR A 489 18.61 37.90 7.06
C TYR A 489 18.26 36.42 6.89
N GLY A 490 17.67 36.04 5.76
CA GLY A 490 17.33 34.67 5.42
C GLY A 490 15.83 34.44 5.22
N THR A 491 14.97 35.25 5.82
CA THR A 491 13.51 35.27 5.62
C THR A 491 12.95 36.64 6.03
N THR A 492 11.86 37.09 5.41
CA THR A 492 11.22 38.37 5.74
C THR A 492 10.68 38.41 7.17
N MET A 493 10.41 37.24 7.76
CA MET A 493 9.88 37.10 9.12
C MET A 493 10.97 36.84 10.17
N SER A 494 12.24 37.15 9.87
CA SER A 494 13.39 36.75 10.70
C SER A 494 13.28 37.07 12.20
N LEU A 495 12.61 38.17 12.56
CA LEU A 495 12.43 38.60 13.95
C LEU A 495 11.37 37.80 14.73
N MET A 496 10.62 36.90 14.08
CA MET A 496 9.69 36.00 14.78
C MET A 496 10.38 35.08 15.79
N LEU A 497 11.70 34.88 15.64
CA LEU A 497 12.52 34.10 16.57
C LEU A 497 13.04 34.92 17.76
N LEU A 498 12.65 36.19 17.92
CA LEU A 498 12.97 36.95 19.14
C LEU A 498 12.66 36.16 20.43
N PRO A 499 11.52 35.47 20.58
CA PRO A 499 11.26 34.68 21.79
C PRO A 499 12.24 33.52 21.96
N PHE A 500 12.66 32.87 20.86
CA PHE A 500 13.65 31.79 20.91
C PHE A 500 15.02 32.31 21.38
N TRP A 501 15.47 33.44 20.83
CA TRP A 501 16.77 34.03 21.20
C TRP A 501 16.76 34.66 22.59
N THR A 502 15.61 35.17 23.01
CA THR A 502 15.45 35.89 24.29
C THR A 502 14.83 35.05 25.40
N LYS A 503 14.71 33.73 25.20
CA LYS A 503 14.14 32.77 26.16
C LYS A 503 12.74 33.18 26.64
N GLY A 504 11.93 33.71 25.74
CA GLY A 504 10.55 34.13 25.99
C GLY A 504 10.38 35.52 26.61
N CYS A 505 11.45 36.23 26.95
CA CYS A 505 11.33 37.58 27.53
C CYS A 505 10.80 38.61 26.52
N ILE A 506 11.31 38.59 25.29
CA ILE A 506 10.78 39.41 24.19
C ILE A 506 9.89 38.56 23.32
N GLY A 507 8.58 38.70 23.53
CA GLY A 507 7.55 38.10 22.67
C GLY A 507 7.55 38.73 21.28
N SER A 508 7.05 38.01 20.28
CA SER A 508 6.88 38.51 18.92
C SER A 508 5.40 38.61 18.55
N MET A 509 5.01 39.66 17.85
CA MET A 509 3.65 39.79 17.34
C MET A 509 3.41 39.00 16.05
N GLU A 510 4.46 38.44 15.44
CA GLU A 510 4.38 37.63 14.22
C GLU A 510 5.10 36.28 14.40
N GLY A 511 4.60 35.23 13.73
CA GLY A 511 5.06 33.86 13.88
C GLY A 511 4.44 32.92 12.86
N LEU A 512 4.69 31.62 12.96
CA LEU A 512 4.19 30.67 11.97
C LEU A 512 2.77 30.17 12.23
N PHE A 513 2.40 30.05 13.50
CA PHE A 513 1.15 29.40 13.90
C PHE A 513 -0.03 30.38 13.97
N PHE A 514 -0.14 31.25 12.96
CA PHE A 514 -1.12 32.32 12.93
C PHE A 514 -2.58 31.82 12.87
N GLU A 515 -2.86 30.67 12.26
CA GLU A 515 -4.21 30.07 12.27
C GLU A 515 -4.62 29.60 13.69
N ALA A 516 -3.65 29.41 14.60
CA ALA A 516 -3.91 28.97 15.96
C ALA A 516 -4.30 30.11 16.91
N ALA A 517 -3.96 31.36 16.58
CA ALA A 517 -4.16 32.51 17.46
C ALA A 517 -5.35 33.34 16.98
N GLY A 518 -6.42 33.44 17.78
CA GLY A 518 -7.59 34.24 17.43
C GLY A 518 -7.31 35.75 17.29
N THR A 519 -6.14 36.19 17.72
CA THR A 519 -5.63 37.58 17.66
C THR A 519 -4.88 37.91 16.35
N THR A 520 -4.65 36.92 15.50
CA THR A 520 -3.94 37.06 14.21
C THR A 520 -4.49 38.15 13.29
N PRO A 521 -5.81 38.30 13.06
CA PRO A 521 -6.34 39.34 12.19
C PRO A 521 -5.91 40.75 12.61
N TYR A 522 -5.96 41.01 13.92
CA TYR A 522 -5.64 42.32 14.50
C TYR A 522 -4.14 42.60 14.47
N HIS A 523 -3.30 41.57 14.61
CA HIS A 523 -1.88 41.71 14.33
C HIS A 523 -1.64 42.21 12.90
N PHE A 524 -2.23 41.58 11.88
CA PHE A 524 -1.97 41.99 10.50
C PHE A 524 -2.53 43.38 10.17
N ILE A 525 -3.66 43.77 10.77
CA ILE A 525 -4.17 45.15 10.71
C ILE A 525 -3.16 46.13 11.31
N THR A 526 -2.62 45.80 12.50
CA THR A 526 -1.63 46.64 13.19
C THR A 526 -0.32 46.73 12.42
N ALA A 527 0.19 45.60 11.93
CA ALA A 527 1.42 45.53 11.15
C ALA A 527 1.30 46.33 9.85
N ALA A 528 0.15 46.27 9.15
CA ALA A 528 -0.11 47.11 7.98
C ALA A 528 -0.06 48.61 8.33
N ALA A 529 -0.74 49.03 9.41
CA ALA A 529 -0.76 50.43 9.84
C ALA A 529 0.64 50.94 10.21
N MET A 530 1.48 50.07 10.77
CA MET A 530 2.84 50.38 11.20
C MET A 530 3.91 50.07 10.14
N SER A 531 3.55 49.74 8.90
CA SER A 531 4.54 49.39 7.85
C SER A 531 4.32 50.17 6.56
N LYS A 532 5.43 50.47 5.86
CA LYS A 532 5.39 51.02 4.50
C LYS A 532 4.62 50.13 3.52
N GLN A 533 4.80 48.82 3.64
CA GLN A 533 4.12 47.84 2.80
C GLN A 533 3.97 46.53 3.58
N SER A 534 2.76 45.97 3.60
CA SER A 534 2.46 44.68 4.22
C SER A 534 1.91 43.69 3.18
N SER A 535 2.16 42.40 3.42
CA SER A 535 1.68 41.30 2.57
C SER A 535 0.18 41.03 2.71
N ASN A 536 -0.45 41.50 3.79
CA ASN A 536 -1.88 41.42 4.06
C ASN A 536 -2.47 40.00 3.84
N PRO A 537 -1.97 38.98 4.57
CA PRO A 537 -2.23 37.58 4.24
C PRO A 537 -3.63 37.10 4.61
N VAL A 538 -4.31 37.72 5.60
CA VAL A 538 -5.72 37.45 5.88
C VAL A 538 -6.55 38.24 4.87
N ARG A 539 -7.27 37.56 3.98
CA ARG A 539 -8.06 38.24 2.94
C ARG A 539 -9.30 38.90 3.53
N GLU A 540 -9.90 39.80 2.77
CA GLU A 540 -11.13 40.55 3.13
C GLU A 540 -11.01 41.50 4.33
N LEU A 541 -9.90 41.53 5.07
CA LEU A 541 -9.69 42.55 6.10
C LEU A 541 -9.51 43.96 5.48
N ARG A 542 -9.83 44.97 6.29
CA ARG A 542 -9.68 46.39 5.94
C ARG A 542 -8.32 46.87 6.46
N TYR A 543 -7.33 46.95 5.57
CA TYR A 543 -5.97 47.36 5.93
C TYR A 543 -5.74 48.85 5.69
N ASP A 544 -5.20 49.54 6.69
CA ASP A 544 -4.61 50.86 6.56
C ASP A 544 -3.09 50.68 6.43
N ASN A 545 -2.46 51.09 5.34
CA ASN A 545 -0.99 50.99 5.21
C ASN A 545 -0.32 52.31 5.59
N THR A 546 0.71 52.25 6.44
CA THR A 546 1.56 53.41 6.76
C THR A 546 0.77 54.58 7.37
N VAL A 547 0.01 54.30 8.43
CA VAL A 547 -0.77 55.29 9.19
C VAL A 547 -0.51 55.08 10.68
N ALA A 548 0.66 55.50 11.17
CA ALA A 548 1.06 55.31 12.56
C ALA A 548 0.08 55.90 13.59
N GLU A 549 -0.63 56.99 13.24
CA GLU A 549 -1.71 57.57 14.05
C GLU A 549 -2.82 56.55 14.40
N LYS A 550 -3.16 55.67 13.46
CA LYS A 550 -4.09 54.56 13.69
C LYS A 550 -3.39 53.36 14.33
N GLY A 551 -2.14 53.10 13.94
CA GLY A 551 -1.38 51.93 14.37
C GLY A 551 -0.96 51.97 15.85
N VAL A 552 -0.64 53.14 16.41
CA VAL A 552 -0.24 53.27 17.83
C VAL A 552 -1.35 52.86 18.81
N PRO A 553 -2.61 53.30 18.65
CA PRO A 553 -3.73 52.76 19.43
C PRO A 553 -3.86 51.23 19.31
N TYR A 554 -3.66 50.67 18.12
CA TYR A 554 -3.71 49.22 17.89
C TYR A 554 -2.58 48.48 18.62
N LEU A 555 -1.36 49.04 18.66
CA LEU A 555 -0.25 48.51 19.45
C LEU A 555 -0.61 48.43 20.93
N ARG A 556 -1.20 49.50 21.49
CA ARG A 556 -1.66 49.53 22.89
C ARG A 556 -2.74 48.48 23.15
N GLU A 557 -3.72 48.39 22.25
CA GLU A 557 -4.83 47.45 22.42
C GLU A 557 -4.37 45.98 22.43
N LEU A 558 -3.34 45.65 21.65
CA LEU A 558 -2.73 44.32 21.61
C LEU A 558 -1.67 44.09 22.71
N GLY A 559 -1.37 45.08 23.55
CA GLY A 559 -0.36 44.97 24.59
C GLY A 559 1.06 44.90 24.04
N VAL A 560 1.33 45.57 22.91
CA VAL A 560 2.66 45.63 22.29
C VAL A 560 3.47 46.71 22.97
N LYS A 561 4.62 46.32 23.53
CA LYS A 561 5.49 47.23 24.28
C LYS A 561 6.57 47.85 23.41
N TYR A 562 7.10 47.08 22.46
CA TYR A 562 8.18 47.53 21.59
C TYR A 562 7.74 47.58 20.13
N TYR A 563 7.99 48.71 19.48
CA TYR A 563 7.85 48.85 18.04
C TYR A 563 9.22 49.06 17.40
N MET A 564 9.50 48.36 16.30
CA MET A 564 10.77 48.42 15.59
C MET A 564 10.55 48.92 14.17
N ALA A 565 10.89 50.18 13.90
CA ALA A 565 10.84 50.76 12.55
C ALA A 565 12.13 50.45 11.78
N PHE A 566 12.01 50.31 10.46
CA PHE A 566 13.11 49.94 9.57
C PHE A 566 13.31 50.93 8.42
N THR A 567 12.22 51.38 7.79
CA THR A 567 12.29 52.29 6.65
C THR A 567 12.36 53.75 7.09
N PRO A 568 12.97 54.64 6.30
CA PRO A 568 12.95 56.07 6.59
C PRO A 568 11.53 56.63 6.78
N GLU A 569 10.55 56.15 6.00
CA GLU A 569 9.16 56.57 6.14
C GLU A 569 8.52 56.06 7.44
N GLY A 570 8.74 54.80 7.79
CA GLY A 570 8.27 54.21 9.07
C GLY A 570 8.85 54.94 10.27
N VAL A 571 10.16 55.25 10.24
CA VAL A 571 10.85 56.04 11.27
C VAL A 571 10.25 57.45 11.37
N THR A 572 10.02 58.11 10.24
CA THR A 572 9.44 59.46 10.22
C THR A 572 8.04 59.49 10.83
N GLN A 573 7.20 58.49 10.52
CA GLN A 573 5.87 58.41 11.12
C GLN A 573 5.91 58.08 12.60
N ALA A 574 6.80 57.16 13.01
CA ALA A 574 6.98 56.82 14.42
C ALA A 574 7.47 58.01 15.24
N ASP A 575 8.45 58.76 14.72
CA ASP A 575 8.97 59.98 15.35
C ASP A 575 7.92 61.09 15.49
N ALA A 576 6.85 61.05 14.71
CA ALA A 576 5.74 62.00 14.79
C ALA A 576 4.69 61.62 15.85
N GLN A 577 4.76 60.43 16.46
CA GLN A 577 3.81 59.98 17.49
C GLN A 577 4.41 60.22 18.88
N GLU A 578 3.77 61.06 19.70
CA GLU A 578 4.23 61.37 21.06
C GLU A 578 4.27 60.13 21.97
N ASP A 579 3.38 59.15 21.71
CA ASP A 579 3.29 57.92 22.49
C ASP A 579 4.41 56.89 22.19
N LEU A 580 5.25 57.14 21.16
CA LEU A 580 6.38 56.28 20.80
C LEU A 580 7.71 56.89 21.26
N VAL A 581 8.24 56.38 22.36
CA VAL A 581 9.51 56.86 22.93
C VAL A 581 10.67 56.09 22.31
N LYS A 582 11.49 56.76 21.49
CA LYS A 582 12.67 56.14 20.88
C LYS A 582 13.70 55.76 21.94
N LEU A 583 14.04 54.48 22.03
CA LEU A 583 15.03 53.96 22.98
C LEU A 583 16.42 53.85 22.36
N LYS A 584 16.52 53.27 21.15
CA LYS A 584 17.80 52.89 20.57
C LYS A 584 17.74 52.81 19.04
N THR A 585 18.88 53.04 18.41
CA THR A 585 19.10 52.82 16.97
C THR A 585 20.21 51.79 16.79
N VAL A 586 19.97 50.74 15.99
CA VAL A 586 20.88 49.62 15.77
C VAL A 586 20.88 49.27 14.27
N GLY A 587 21.97 49.61 13.57
CA GLY A 587 21.97 49.52 12.11
C GLY A 587 20.81 50.35 11.52
N PRO A 588 19.97 49.78 10.65
CA PRO A 588 18.79 50.48 10.13
C PRO A 588 17.58 50.46 11.07
N TRP A 589 17.62 49.73 12.18
CA TRP A 589 16.48 49.59 13.10
C TRP A 589 16.40 50.74 14.09
N HIS A 590 15.20 51.29 14.26
CA HIS A 590 14.86 52.23 15.33
C HIS A 590 13.84 51.58 16.27
N VAL A 591 14.23 51.39 17.53
CA VAL A 591 13.41 50.72 18.55
C VAL A 591 12.74 51.78 19.43
N TYR A 592 11.41 51.67 19.54
CA TYR A 592 10.55 52.54 20.31
C TYR A 592 9.84 51.75 21.41
N GLU A 593 9.66 52.36 22.57
CA GLU A 593 8.73 51.92 23.61
C GLU A 593 7.36 52.59 23.41
N VAL A 594 6.31 51.79 23.50
CA VAL A 594 4.92 52.28 23.42
C VAL A 594 4.48 52.71 24.81
N SER A 595 4.06 53.97 24.93
CA SER A 595 3.61 54.56 26.20
C SER A 595 2.26 53.98 26.64
N ASP A 596 2.01 53.97 27.95
CA ASP A 596 0.73 53.58 28.57
C ASP A 596 0.20 52.19 28.16
N VAL A 597 1.10 51.19 28.05
CA VAL A 597 0.73 49.80 27.75
C VAL A 597 0.74 48.93 29.00
N ALA A 598 -0.45 48.49 29.42
CA ALA A 598 -0.61 47.48 30.47
C ALA A 598 -1.11 46.16 29.88
N LEU A 599 -0.50 45.04 30.25
CA LEU A 599 -0.96 43.70 29.86
C LEU A 599 -2.24 43.28 30.62
N VAL A 600 -2.42 43.82 31.83
CA VAL A 600 -3.59 43.61 32.68
C VAL A 600 -4.03 44.96 33.24
N GLU A 601 -5.28 45.34 33.03
CA GLU A 601 -5.81 46.65 33.45
C GLU A 601 -7.26 46.57 33.95
N GLY A 602 -7.60 47.38 34.96
CA GLY A 602 -8.98 47.50 35.43
C GLY A 602 -9.86 48.24 34.43
N LEU A 603 -11.05 47.71 34.14
CA LEU A 603 -11.99 48.36 33.23
C LEU A 603 -12.71 49.54 33.91
N SER A 604 -12.90 50.63 33.16
CA SER A 604 -13.67 51.81 33.57
C SER A 604 -15.16 51.70 33.24
N THR A 605 -15.54 50.89 32.26
CA THR A 605 -16.94 50.66 31.84
C THR A 605 -17.24 49.16 31.82
N GLN A 606 -18.42 48.77 32.30
CA GLN A 606 -18.87 47.37 32.30
C GLN A 606 -18.98 46.83 30.87
N PRO A 607 -18.44 45.64 30.57
CA PRO A 607 -18.62 44.99 29.27
C PRO A 607 -20.09 44.69 28.96
N VAL A 608 -20.40 44.58 27.67
CA VAL A 608 -21.72 44.19 27.16
C VAL A 608 -21.65 42.86 26.41
N ILE A 609 -22.65 42.00 26.58
CA ILE A 609 -22.73 40.70 25.92
C ILE A 609 -23.43 40.90 24.57
N VAL A 610 -22.78 40.49 23.49
CA VAL A 610 -23.39 40.47 22.15
C VAL A 610 -24.10 39.13 21.96
N ASN A 611 -25.39 39.13 21.68
CA ASN A 611 -26.14 37.90 21.47
C ASN A 611 -25.66 37.17 20.21
N GLU A 612 -25.63 35.83 20.26
CA GLU A 612 -25.38 35.03 19.06
C GLU A 612 -26.57 35.10 18.10
N HIS A 613 -26.29 35.15 16.80
CA HIS A 613 -27.27 35.13 15.72
C HIS A 613 -26.99 33.95 14.76
N GLU A 614 -27.89 33.63 13.83
CA GLU A 614 -27.68 32.54 12.87
C GLU A 614 -26.49 32.84 11.93
N GLY A 615 -25.51 31.92 11.82
CA GLY A 615 -24.34 32.07 10.94
C GLY A 615 -23.08 31.31 11.41
N ASP A 616 -21.94 31.50 10.74
CA ASP A 616 -20.63 30.99 11.19
C ASP A 616 -20.12 31.85 12.35
N ALA A 617 -20.01 31.24 13.54
CA ALA A 617 -19.52 31.91 14.74
C ALA A 617 -18.10 32.51 14.59
N ARG A 618 -17.26 31.95 13.71
CA ARG A 618 -15.92 32.51 13.42
C ARG A 618 -16.03 33.84 12.68
N GLU A 619 -16.90 33.91 11.69
CA GLU A 619 -17.13 35.12 10.89
C GLU A 619 -17.76 36.21 11.77
N GLN A 620 -18.80 35.87 12.53
CA GLN A 620 -19.46 36.82 13.45
C GLN A 620 -18.48 37.42 14.46
N TRP A 621 -17.59 36.59 15.01
CA TRP A 621 -16.57 37.08 15.93
C TRP A 621 -15.51 37.95 15.25
N LEU A 622 -15.14 37.61 14.01
CA LEU A 622 -14.21 38.41 13.22
C LEU A 622 -14.81 39.79 12.90
N GLU A 623 -16.07 39.86 12.48
CA GLU A 623 -16.83 41.09 12.23
C GLU A 623 -16.89 41.95 13.50
N LEU A 624 -17.34 41.38 14.62
CA LEU A 624 -17.43 42.08 15.89
C LEU A 624 -16.07 42.60 16.36
N GLY A 625 -15.06 41.74 16.33
CA GLY A 625 -13.73 42.07 16.82
C GLY A 625 -13.05 43.14 15.96
N THR A 626 -13.16 43.06 14.63
CA THR A 626 -12.56 44.06 13.72
C THR A 626 -13.29 45.40 13.80
N SER A 627 -14.63 45.37 13.93
CA SER A 627 -15.43 46.58 14.13
C SER A 627 -15.07 47.30 15.42
N TYR A 628 -14.98 46.59 16.55
CA TYR A 628 -14.51 47.19 17.80
C TYR A 628 -13.07 47.70 17.71
N PHE A 629 -12.17 46.92 17.10
CA PHE A 629 -10.74 47.24 17.03
C PHE A 629 -10.46 48.49 16.17
N GLN A 630 -11.09 48.60 14.99
CA GLN A 630 -10.83 49.68 14.04
C GLN A 630 -11.76 50.89 14.23
N GLN A 631 -12.91 50.73 14.89
CA GLN A 631 -13.91 51.79 15.12
C GLN A 631 -14.21 51.95 16.61
N ARG A 632 -13.16 51.95 17.43
CA ARG A 632 -13.26 51.96 18.90
C ARG A 632 -14.19 53.05 19.46
N SER A 633 -14.24 54.22 18.81
CA SER A 633 -15.08 55.36 19.20
C SER A 633 -16.59 55.12 19.04
N GLU A 634 -17.00 54.15 18.23
CA GLU A 634 -18.41 53.79 18.02
C GLU A 634 -18.95 52.85 19.12
N TRP A 635 -18.06 52.36 20.00
CA TRP A 635 -18.40 51.40 21.05
C TRP A 635 -18.29 52.02 22.44
N ALA A 636 -19.43 52.27 23.10
CA ALA A 636 -19.46 52.84 24.45
C ALA A 636 -18.98 51.85 25.55
N ALA A 637 -18.99 50.54 25.25
CA ALA A 637 -18.54 49.49 26.15
C ALA A 637 -17.83 48.37 25.36
N LEU A 638 -16.99 47.60 26.05
CA LEU A 638 -16.25 46.47 25.48
C LEU A 638 -17.23 45.31 25.17
N PRO A 639 -17.31 44.81 23.93
CA PRO A 639 -18.18 43.69 23.61
C PRO A 639 -17.56 42.34 24.02
N ALA A 640 -18.40 41.48 24.58
CA ALA A 640 -18.09 40.16 25.10
C ALA A 640 -18.97 39.08 24.45
N ALA A 641 -18.43 37.88 24.27
CA ALA A 641 -19.19 36.71 23.77
C ALA A 641 -20.14 36.14 24.85
N ASP A 642 -19.72 36.21 26.11
CA ASP A 642 -20.46 35.71 27.27
C ASP A 642 -20.03 36.50 28.52
N GLY A 643 -20.80 36.39 29.60
CA GLY A 643 -20.57 37.13 30.83
C GLY A 643 -21.61 36.82 31.91
N PRO A 644 -21.44 37.38 33.12
CA PRO A 644 -22.45 37.32 34.17
C PRO A 644 -23.83 37.78 33.69
N ALA A 645 -24.88 37.17 34.24
CA ALA A 645 -26.26 37.53 33.90
C ALA A 645 -26.59 39.02 34.11
N SER A 646 -25.84 39.71 34.98
CA SER A 646 -25.98 41.14 35.27
C SER A 646 -25.43 42.07 34.19
N TRP A 647 -24.60 41.59 33.25
CA TRP A 647 -24.13 42.42 32.15
C TRP A 647 -25.25 42.62 31.12
N GLN A 648 -25.29 43.82 30.53
CA GLN A 648 -26.27 44.15 29.49
C GLN A 648 -26.06 43.24 28.28
N ARG A 649 -27.16 42.72 27.73
CA ARG A 649 -27.18 42.02 26.44
C ARG A 649 -27.64 42.97 25.35
N ILE A 650 -26.93 42.97 24.23
CA ILE A 650 -27.24 43.78 23.06
C ILE A 650 -27.22 42.91 21.80
N ASP A 651 -27.92 43.37 20.77
CA ASP A 651 -27.81 42.87 19.40
C ASP A 651 -26.93 43.83 18.59
N VAL A 652 -26.31 43.31 17.52
CA VAL A 652 -25.53 44.08 16.56
C VAL A 652 -26.12 43.93 15.17
N GLU A 653 -25.95 44.95 14.33
CA GLU A 653 -26.42 44.96 12.94
C GLU A 653 -25.29 45.35 11.97
N VAL A 654 -25.31 44.76 10.78
CA VAL A 654 -24.38 45.09 9.69
C VAL A 654 -24.66 46.51 9.22
N ASP A 655 -23.62 47.33 9.17
CA ASP A 655 -23.66 48.65 8.57
C ASP A 655 -23.71 48.53 7.04
N MET A 656 -24.92 48.62 6.51
CA MET A 656 -25.18 48.48 5.08
C MET A 656 -24.61 49.64 4.24
N GLU A 657 -24.29 50.79 4.84
CA GLU A 657 -23.67 51.92 4.12
C GLU A 657 -22.18 51.71 3.91
N ARG A 658 -21.50 51.04 4.86
CA ARG A 658 -20.06 50.75 4.79
C ARG A 658 -19.73 49.35 4.27
N ARG A 659 -20.74 48.58 3.86
CA ARG A 659 -20.57 47.24 3.29
C ARG A 659 -19.86 47.29 1.93
N GLU A 660 -18.86 46.42 1.76
CA GLU A 660 -18.10 46.29 0.52
C GLU A 660 -18.18 44.86 -0.02
N GLY A 661 -18.86 44.69 -1.15
CA GLY A 661 -19.06 43.41 -1.84
C GLY A 661 -20.04 42.46 -1.13
N GLU A 662 -20.64 41.57 -1.91
CA GLU A 662 -21.50 40.50 -1.40
C GLU A 662 -20.70 39.21 -1.09
N PRO A 663 -21.23 38.30 -0.25
CA PRO A 663 -20.59 37.02 0.04
C PRO A 663 -20.29 36.25 -1.25
N GLY A 664 -19.02 35.94 -1.48
CA GLY A 664 -18.54 35.23 -2.66
C GLY A 664 -18.09 36.12 -3.83
N GLU A 665 -18.19 37.46 -3.73
CA GLU A 665 -17.70 38.38 -4.77
C GLU A 665 -16.20 38.70 -4.63
N SER A 666 -15.54 38.85 -5.77
CA SER A 666 -14.15 39.33 -5.83
C SER A 666 -14.12 40.81 -5.42
N GLY A 667 -13.65 41.09 -4.20
CA GLY A 667 -13.64 42.44 -3.63
C GLY A 667 -14.31 42.55 -2.26
N ARG A 668 -15.01 41.50 -1.81
CA ARG A 668 -15.61 41.42 -0.47
C ARG A 668 -14.64 41.86 0.63
N ARG A 669 -15.17 42.59 1.61
CA ARG A 669 -14.51 42.89 2.90
C ARG A 669 -15.35 42.39 4.06
N VAL A 670 -14.72 42.03 5.18
CA VAL A 670 -15.42 41.72 6.44
C VAL A 670 -16.40 42.86 6.77
N ASP A 671 -17.63 42.50 7.14
CA ASP A 671 -18.66 43.47 7.46
C ASP A 671 -18.31 44.26 8.70
N ILE A 672 -18.72 45.52 8.67
CA ILE A 672 -18.69 46.39 9.85
C ILE A 672 -20.01 46.20 10.56
N VAL A 673 -19.96 45.85 11.84
CA VAL A 673 -21.15 45.72 12.69
C VAL A 673 -21.18 46.81 13.75
N THR A 674 -22.39 47.31 14.02
CA THR A 674 -22.64 48.37 15.01
C THR A 674 -23.71 47.92 16.00
N PRO A 675 -23.74 48.45 17.24
CA PRO A 675 -24.80 48.15 18.19
C PRO A 675 -26.18 48.51 17.62
N SER A 676 -27.15 47.58 17.72
CA SER A 676 -28.47 47.79 17.15
C SER A 676 -29.17 48.99 17.79
N ALA A 677 -29.85 49.79 16.97
CA ALA A 677 -30.71 50.87 17.45
C ALA A 677 -31.84 50.38 18.38
N THR A 678 -32.20 49.09 18.32
CA THR A 678 -33.24 48.47 19.17
C THR A 678 -32.76 48.10 20.57
N THR A 679 -31.45 47.89 20.73
CA THR A 679 -30.80 47.54 22.00
C THR A 679 -29.54 48.40 22.19
N PRO A 680 -29.68 49.73 22.37
CA PRO A 680 -28.51 50.61 22.50
C PRO A 680 -27.70 50.28 23.75
N ILE A 681 -26.39 50.50 23.68
CA ILE A 681 -25.50 50.32 24.84
C ILE A 681 -25.84 51.39 25.89
N ASP A 682 -26.12 50.95 27.11
CA ASP A 682 -26.26 51.81 28.29
C ASP A 682 -24.98 51.65 29.14
N PRO A 683 -23.97 52.53 28.94
CA PRO A 683 -22.65 52.35 29.53
C PRO A 683 -22.72 52.51 31.05
N ARG A 684 -22.40 51.43 31.77
CA ARG A 684 -22.31 51.44 33.22
C ARG A 684 -20.87 51.67 33.68
N GLU A 685 -20.62 52.81 34.32
CA GLU A 685 -19.32 53.11 34.93
C GLU A 685 -18.97 52.12 36.05
N LEU A 686 -17.68 51.77 36.09
CA LEU A 686 -17.08 50.91 37.10
C LEU A 686 -16.16 51.75 37.99
N SER A 687 -16.06 51.35 39.27
CA SER A 687 -15.04 51.94 40.14
C SER A 687 -13.65 51.52 39.66
N GLN A 688 -12.73 52.46 39.51
CA GLN A 688 -11.35 52.16 39.15
C GLN A 688 -10.72 51.12 40.09
N VAL A 689 -9.94 50.22 39.48
CA VAL A 689 -9.16 49.18 40.16
C VAL A 689 -7.74 49.25 39.64
N SER A 690 -6.80 49.23 40.57
CA SER A 690 -5.37 49.17 40.27
C SER A 690 -4.92 47.71 40.22
N VAL A 691 -4.07 47.41 39.24
CA VAL A 691 -3.47 46.08 39.06
C VAL A 691 -1.98 46.18 39.38
N SER A 692 -1.45 45.22 40.12
CA SER A 692 -0.03 45.15 40.49
C SER A 692 0.47 43.71 40.51
N ASN A 693 1.78 43.51 40.70
CA ASN A 693 2.41 42.18 40.81
C ASN A 693 2.04 41.25 39.64
N ILE A 694 2.01 41.78 38.43
CA ILE A 694 1.72 41.01 37.22
C ILE A 694 2.91 40.09 36.96
N ASP A 695 2.66 38.79 37.00
CA ASP A 695 3.61 37.72 36.69
C ASP A 695 3.05 36.89 35.54
N ILE A 696 3.82 36.77 34.45
CA ILE A 696 3.40 36.11 33.22
C ILE A 696 4.46 35.10 32.83
N ASP A 697 4.03 33.85 32.70
CA ASP A 697 4.78 32.73 32.16
C ASP A 697 4.03 32.18 30.93
N GLN A 698 4.58 31.14 30.30
CA GLN A 698 4.00 30.50 29.11
C GLN A 698 2.59 29.97 29.39
N GLU A 699 2.36 29.18 30.45
CA GLU A 699 1.05 28.56 30.71
C GLU A 699 0.29 29.16 31.91
N ARG A 700 0.81 30.24 32.50
CA ARG A 700 0.28 30.84 33.72
C ARG A 700 0.42 32.35 33.72
N LEU A 701 -0.59 33.03 34.27
CA LEU A 701 -0.59 34.47 34.50
C LEU A 701 -1.19 34.75 35.88
N SER A 702 -0.58 35.62 36.67
CA SER A 702 -1.14 36.07 37.95
C SER A 702 -0.95 37.57 38.15
N PHE A 703 -1.85 38.16 38.93
CA PHE A 703 -1.83 39.57 39.27
C PHE A 703 -2.62 39.82 40.55
N ASP A 704 -2.32 40.96 41.19
CA ASP A 704 -3.04 41.45 42.35
C ASP A 704 -3.91 42.65 41.99
N VAL A 705 -5.06 42.77 42.66
CA VAL A 705 -5.99 43.90 42.59
C VAL A 705 -6.20 44.49 43.98
N ASP A 706 -6.32 45.81 44.06
CA ASP A 706 -6.66 46.51 45.31
C ASP A 706 -8.13 46.34 45.70
N LYS A 707 -9.00 46.05 44.72
CA LYS A 707 -10.44 45.84 44.93
C LYS A 707 -10.99 44.70 44.07
N VAL A 708 -11.81 43.87 44.71
CA VAL A 708 -12.52 42.75 44.06
C VAL A 708 -13.87 43.17 43.46
N GLY A 709 -14.40 42.38 42.53
CA GLY A 709 -15.72 42.54 41.93
C GLY A 709 -15.77 43.47 40.71
N THR A 710 -14.70 44.21 40.40
CA THR A 710 -14.59 45.01 39.18
C THR A 710 -13.93 44.18 38.07
N PRO A 711 -14.51 44.10 36.86
CA PRO A 711 -13.88 43.47 35.70
C PRO A 711 -12.48 44.01 35.36
N VAL A 712 -11.56 43.10 35.06
CA VAL A 712 -10.17 43.38 34.66
C VAL A 712 -9.95 42.78 33.26
N LEU A 713 -9.40 43.59 32.35
CA LEU A 713 -8.97 43.17 31.01
C LEU A 713 -7.58 42.53 31.09
N VAL A 714 -7.43 41.38 30.45
CA VAL A 714 -6.18 40.64 30.28
C VAL A 714 -5.93 40.57 28.77
N ARG A 715 -4.89 41.29 28.29
CA ARG A 715 -4.50 41.35 26.87
C ARG A 715 -3.73 40.11 26.45
N VAL A 716 -4.29 38.93 26.70
CA VAL A 716 -3.80 37.63 26.21
C VAL A 716 -4.91 37.01 25.39
N SER A 717 -4.55 36.40 24.27
CA SER A 717 -5.53 35.80 23.36
C SER A 717 -6.41 34.79 24.11
N TYR A 718 -7.72 34.85 23.88
CA TYR A 718 -8.66 33.94 24.52
C TYR A 718 -8.62 32.54 23.90
N PHE A 719 -8.69 31.53 24.76
CA PHE A 719 -8.97 30.15 24.42
C PHE A 719 -9.68 29.44 25.60
N PRO A 720 -10.64 28.53 25.37
CA PRO A 720 -11.51 27.99 26.44
C PRO A 720 -10.83 27.16 27.54
N ASN A 721 -9.56 26.78 27.35
CA ASN A 721 -8.81 25.95 28.30
C ASN A 721 -8.25 26.73 29.50
N TRP A 722 -8.27 28.06 29.47
CA TRP A 722 -7.88 28.89 30.61
C TRP A 722 -8.82 28.68 31.81
N LYS A 723 -8.23 28.60 33.01
CA LYS A 723 -8.95 28.47 34.28
C LYS A 723 -8.52 29.58 35.22
N VAL A 724 -9.49 30.22 35.86
CA VAL A 724 -9.26 31.30 36.83
C VAL A 724 -9.44 30.75 38.24
N LYS A 725 -8.50 31.06 39.13
CA LYS A 725 -8.60 30.95 40.58
C LYS A 725 -8.60 32.37 41.16
N GLY A 726 -9.46 32.61 42.16
CA GLY A 726 -9.61 33.95 42.75
C GLY A 726 -10.44 34.92 41.92
N GLY A 727 -11.22 34.44 40.95
CA GLY A 727 -12.14 35.24 40.13
C GLY A 727 -13.08 34.39 39.27
N GLU A 728 -14.04 35.05 38.62
CA GLU A 728 -14.94 34.48 37.61
C GLU A 728 -14.41 34.75 36.19
N GLY A 729 -14.65 33.84 35.25
CA GLY A 729 -14.17 33.91 33.87
C GLY A 729 -13.14 32.81 33.51
N PRO A 730 -12.30 33.03 32.47
CA PRO A 730 -12.21 34.25 31.67
C PRO A 730 -13.33 34.31 30.63
N TYR A 731 -13.81 35.52 30.35
CA TYR A 731 -14.80 35.80 29.30
C TYR A 731 -14.09 36.29 28.04
N ARG A 732 -14.48 35.77 26.88
CA ARG A 732 -13.94 36.19 25.58
C ARG A 732 -14.48 37.58 25.23
N VAL A 733 -13.59 38.54 24.97
CA VAL A 733 -13.92 39.92 24.58
C VAL A 733 -13.21 40.32 23.30
N ALA A 734 -13.73 41.31 22.56
CA ALA A 734 -13.01 41.84 21.41
C ALA A 734 -11.66 42.46 21.83
N PRO A 735 -10.58 42.35 21.03
CA PRO A 735 -10.48 41.62 19.76
C PRO A 735 -9.95 40.19 19.95
N ASN A 736 -10.67 39.32 20.66
CA ASN A 736 -10.22 37.99 21.14
C ASN A 736 -9.28 38.02 22.37
N MET A 737 -9.52 38.91 23.32
CA MET A 737 -8.84 38.97 24.62
C MET A 737 -9.71 38.38 25.75
N MET A 738 -9.24 38.48 26.99
CA MET A 738 -9.90 37.91 28.15
C MET A 738 -10.33 38.97 29.17
N VAL A 739 -11.52 38.83 29.76
CA VAL A 739 -11.92 39.58 30.95
C VAL A 739 -12.13 38.63 32.12
N VAL A 740 -11.65 39.02 33.30
CA VAL A 740 -11.82 38.29 34.56
C VAL A 740 -12.45 39.21 35.60
N ILE A 741 -13.30 38.66 36.46
CA ILE A 741 -13.90 39.39 37.59
C ILE A 741 -13.27 38.85 38.88
N PRO A 742 -12.34 39.58 39.52
CA PRO A 742 -11.69 39.12 40.74
C PRO A 742 -12.70 38.90 41.88
N SER A 743 -12.62 37.76 42.54
CA SER A 743 -13.31 37.46 43.81
C SER A 743 -12.34 37.40 45.00
N SER A 744 -11.03 37.49 44.71
CA SER A 744 -9.91 37.58 45.64
C SER A 744 -8.98 38.70 45.18
N THR A 745 -8.21 39.27 46.11
CA THR A 745 -7.19 40.29 45.78
C THR A 745 -6.06 39.73 44.93
N THR A 746 -5.85 38.42 44.93
CA THR A 746 -4.89 37.75 44.05
C THR A 746 -5.64 36.84 43.09
N VAL A 747 -5.39 37.02 41.80
CA VAL A 747 -5.99 36.24 40.70
C VAL A 747 -4.90 35.41 40.03
N VAL A 748 -5.20 34.15 39.75
CA VAL A 748 -4.30 33.24 39.03
C VAL A 748 -5.06 32.61 37.87
N MET A 749 -4.51 32.72 36.67
CA MET A 749 -4.98 32.10 35.44
C MET A 749 -4.00 31.01 35.02
N GLU A 750 -4.50 29.81 34.74
CA GLU A 750 -3.68 28.66 34.29
C GLU A 750 -4.31 27.99 33.07
N TYR A 751 -3.49 27.68 32.07
CA TYR A 751 -3.92 26.93 30.90
C TYR A 751 -3.91 25.42 31.18
N ALA A 752 -5.10 24.82 31.26
CA ALA A 752 -5.27 23.44 31.71
C ALA A 752 -5.69 22.48 30.58
N THR A 753 -5.51 21.18 30.82
CA THR A 753 -6.08 20.13 29.96
C THR A 753 -7.60 20.06 30.13
N SER A 754 -8.32 19.98 29.02
CA SER A 754 -9.78 19.84 29.01
C SER A 754 -10.23 18.38 29.22
N ARG A 755 -11.52 18.17 29.53
CA ARG A 755 -12.09 16.81 29.58
C ARG A 755 -11.99 16.09 28.23
N ALA A 756 -12.11 16.82 27.12
CA ALA A 756 -11.95 16.27 25.78
C ALA A 756 -10.52 15.75 25.56
N ASP A 757 -9.51 16.48 26.06
CA ASP A 757 -8.10 16.06 25.98
C ASP A 757 -7.87 14.76 26.77
N GLN A 758 -8.44 14.66 27.98
CA GLN A 758 -8.36 13.45 28.81
C GLN A 758 -8.98 12.23 28.12
N ILE A 759 -10.17 12.39 27.52
CA ILE A 759 -10.83 11.33 26.75
C ILE A 759 -9.95 10.92 25.56
N ALA A 760 -9.37 11.89 24.85
CA ALA A 760 -8.50 11.64 23.71
C ALA A 760 -7.27 10.81 24.10
N PHE A 761 -6.64 11.09 25.24
CA PHE A 761 -5.54 10.27 25.78
C PHE A 761 -5.97 8.83 26.11
N VAL A 762 -7.15 8.64 26.72
CA VAL A 762 -7.69 7.30 27.01
C VAL A 762 -7.93 6.51 25.73
N LEU A 763 -8.45 7.15 24.68
CA LEU A 763 -8.65 6.52 23.37
C LEU A 763 -7.31 6.15 22.71
N THR A 764 -6.29 7.00 22.83
CA THR A 764 -4.93 6.66 22.36
C THR A 764 -4.33 5.50 23.13
N LEU A 765 -4.53 5.41 24.44
CA LEU A 765 -4.12 4.24 25.22
C LEU A 765 -4.84 2.97 24.75
N ALA A 766 -6.13 3.05 24.42
CA ALA A 766 -6.87 1.92 23.83
C ALA A 766 -6.27 1.50 22.48
N GLY A 767 -5.86 2.46 21.64
CA GLY A 767 -5.12 2.19 20.40
C GLY A 767 -3.80 1.46 20.63
N LEU A 768 -3.01 1.88 21.63
CA LEU A 768 -1.76 1.21 22.03
C LEU A 768 -2.02 -0.23 22.52
N VAL A 769 -3.06 -0.45 23.32
CA VAL A 769 -3.48 -1.79 23.74
C VAL A 769 -3.88 -2.65 22.53
N MET A 770 -4.59 -2.06 21.57
CA MET A 770 -4.99 -2.74 20.32
C MET A 770 -3.76 -3.14 19.47
N LEU A 771 -2.72 -2.31 19.41
CA LEU A 771 -1.45 -2.67 18.76
C LEU A 771 -0.77 -3.86 19.43
N VAL A 772 -0.69 -3.87 20.77
CA VAL A 772 -0.14 -5.01 21.53
C VAL A 772 -0.97 -6.27 21.27
N TRP A 773 -2.30 -6.14 21.23
CA TRP A 773 -3.21 -7.23 20.89
C TRP A 773 -2.97 -7.77 19.48
N PHE A 774 -2.81 -6.89 18.48
CA PHE A 774 -2.48 -7.29 17.10
C PHE A 774 -1.16 -8.06 17.02
N ARG A 775 -0.15 -7.65 17.80
CA ARG A 775 1.16 -8.32 17.83
C ARG A 775 1.08 -9.69 18.51
N ARG A 776 0.27 -9.84 19.56
CA ARG A 776 0.08 -11.11 20.28
C ARG A 776 -0.86 -12.09 19.59
N ARG A 777 -1.80 -11.59 18.78
CA ARG A 777 -2.77 -12.38 18.00
C ARG A 777 -2.72 -11.96 16.54
N PRO A 778 -1.75 -12.50 15.76
CA PRO A 778 -1.65 -12.18 14.34
C PRO A 778 -2.95 -12.56 13.65
N PHE A 779 -3.55 -11.58 12.97
CA PHE A 779 -4.71 -11.82 12.14
C PHE A 779 -4.24 -12.57 10.90
N ARG A 780 -4.84 -13.72 10.64
CA ARG A 780 -4.67 -14.46 9.39
C ARG A 780 -6.06 -14.60 8.81
N TYR A 781 -6.20 -14.33 7.52
CA TYR A 781 -7.42 -14.68 6.83
C TYR A 781 -7.70 -16.17 7.07
N GLY A 782 -8.91 -16.50 7.52
CA GLY A 782 -9.35 -17.89 7.46
C GLY A 782 -9.41 -18.26 5.98
N VAL A 783 -9.06 -19.48 5.60
CA VAL A 783 -9.16 -19.93 4.20
C VAL A 783 -10.57 -19.61 3.71
N GLY A 784 -10.68 -18.58 2.87
CA GLY A 784 -11.91 -17.88 2.59
C GLY A 784 -11.80 -17.32 1.19
N VAL A 785 -12.52 -17.97 0.30
CA VAL A 785 -12.82 -17.61 -1.08
C VAL A 785 -12.95 -16.09 -1.22
N HIS A 786 -12.12 -15.46 -2.05
CA HIS A 786 -12.43 -14.35 -2.98
C HIS A 786 -11.17 -13.58 -3.41
N ASP A 787 -11.03 -13.50 -4.75
CA ASP A 787 -10.13 -12.69 -5.58
C ASP A 787 -8.92 -13.42 -6.20
N VAL A 788 -9.20 -14.16 -7.27
CA VAL A 788 -8.25 -14.44 -8.35
C VAL A 788 -8.61 -13.55 -9.54
N PRO A 789 -7.68 -12.71 -10.05
CA PRO A 789 -7.88 -12.02 -11.31
C PRO A 789 -7.81 -13.06 -12.45
N PRO A 790 -8.69 -12.98 -13.46
CA PRO A 790 -8.68 -13.92 -14.56
C PRO A 790 -7.42 -13.79 -15.40
N SER A 791 -6.85 -14.94 -15.70
CA SER A 791 -5.81 -15.19 -16.67
C SER A 791 -6.28 -14.71 -18.05
N THR A 792 -5.52 -13.79 -18.64
CA THR A 792 -5.65 -13.42 -20.05
C THR A 792 -4.98 -14.49 -20.91
N GLY A 793 -5.74 -15.50 -21.31
CA GLY A 793 -5.41 -16.40 -22.41
C GLY A 793 -6.25 -16.05 -23.62
N GLY A 794 -5.64 -15.36 -24.59
CA GLY A 794 -6.25 -15.11 -25.90
C GLY A 794 -6.14 -16.36 -26.76
N GLY A 795 -7.28 -16.91 -27.15
CA GLY A 795 -7.44 -17.90 -28.22
C GLY A 795 -8.86 -17.76 -28.74
N SER A 796 -9.02 -17.16 -29.91
CA SER A 796 -10.32 -17.04 -30.57
C SER A 796 -10.75 -18.41 -31.07
N VAL A 797 -11.84 -18.95 -30.52
CA VAL A 797 -12.68 -19.94 -31.21
C VAL A 797 -14.10 -19.43 -31.19
N ALA A 798 -14.69 -19.39 -32.38
CA ALA A 798 -15.96 -18.75 -32.68
C ALA A 798 -17.17 -19.47 -32.04
N SER A 799 -18.11 -18.65 -31.57
CA SER A 799 -19.58 -18.81 -31.59
C SER A 799 -20.21 -20.12 -31.11
N GLY A 800 -20.82 -20.06 -29.93
CA GLY A 800 -21.82 -21.03 -29.45
C GLY A 800 -22.29 -20.71 -28.04
N ASP A 801 -23.08 -19.64 -27.89
CA ASP A 801 -23.68 -19.23 -26.62
C ASP A 801 -24.76 -20.27 -26.19
N MET A 802 -24.35 -21.27 -25.41
CA MET A 802 -25.25 -22.16 -24.67
C MET A 802 -24.89 -22.07 -23.19
N SER A 803 -25.75 -21.39 -22.42
CA SER A 803 -25.55 -21.18 -20.99
C SER A 803 -25.45 -22.51 -20.23
N ALA A 804 -24.75 -22.48 -19.10
CA ALA A 804 -24.50 -23.60 -18.18
C ALA A 804 -25.77 -24.22 -17.52
N THR A 805 -26.97 -23.88 -18.02
CA THR A 805 -28.27 -24.45 -17.65
C THR A 805 -28.77 -25.48 -18.66
N ASP A 806 -28.11 -25.63 -19.81
CA ASP A 806 -28.45 -26.64 -20.82
C ASP A 806 -27.95 -28.05 -20.39
N PRO A 807 -28.85 -29.06 -20.26
CA PRO A 807 -28.46 -30.44 -20.01
C PRO A 807 -27.45 -31.02 -21.01
N ALA A 808 -27.42 -30.55 -22.27
CA ALA A 808 -26.45 -31.01 -23.27
C ALA A 808 -25.01 -30.54 -22.95
N ALA A 809 -24.82 -29.57 -22.05
CA ALA A 809 -23.49 -29.17 -21.60
C ALA A 809 -22.73 -30.29 -20.86
N LEU A 810 -23.45 -31.22 -20.22
CA LEU A 810 -22.86 -32.37 -19.51
C LEU A 810 -22.08 -33.31 -20.46
N ASP A 811 -22.46 -33.40 -21.74
CA ASP A 811 -21.73 -34.21 -22.73
C ASP A 811 -20.32 -33.67 -23.00
N ARG A 812 -20.08 -32.38 -22.74
CA ARG A 812 -18.78 -31.74 -22.95
C ARG A 812 -17.88 -31.84 -21.74
N ILE A 813 -18.41 -31.95 -20.52
CA ILE A 813 -17.60 -31.96 -19.29
C ILE A 813 -17.42 -33.34 -18.67
N VAL A 814 -18.33 -34.29 -18.92
CA VAL A 814 -18.14 -35.68 -18.51
C VAL A 814 -17.21 -36.35 -19.53
N LYS A 815 -15.99 -36.63 -19.11
CA LYS A 815 -14.93 -37.21 -19.94
C LYS A 815 -14.85 -38.73 -19.73
N ALA A 816 -13.82 -39.36 -20.28
CA ALA A 816 -13.62 -40.81 -20.19
C ALA A 816 -13.49 -41.33 -18.74
N TYR A 817 -12.87 -40.58 -17.83
CA TYR A 817 -12.54 -41.05 -16.48
C TYR A 817 -12.93 -40.10 -15.33
N ASP A 818 -13.28 -38.86 -15.65
CA ASP A 818 -13.66 -37.84 -14.66
C ASP A 818 -14.57 -36.78 -15.28
N VAL A 819 -15.01 -35.83 -14.46
CA VAL A 819 -15.70 -34.61 -14.91
C VAL A 819 -14.71 -33.46 -14.90
N ARG A 820 -14.59 -32.69 -15.99
CA ARG A 820 -13.73 -31.49 -16.06
C ARG A 820 -14.37 -30.39 -16.90
N GLY A 821 -14.34 -29.16 -16.37
CA GLY A 821 -14.80 -27.98 -17.09
C GLY A 821 -14.35 -26.67 -16.44
N THR A 822 -14.42 -25.59 -17.20
CA THR A 822 -14.16 -24.24 -16.69
C THR A 822 -15.30 -23.77 -15.76
N THR A 823 -14.97 -23.05 -14.70
CA THR A 823 -15.94 -22.49 -13.74
C THR A 823 -16.05 -20.97 -13.94
N PRO A 824 -17.26 -20.38 -13.97
CA PRO A 824 -18.58 -21.00 -13.80
C PRO A 824 -19.22 -21.52 -15.11
N ASN A 825 -18.53 -21.39 -16.24
CA ASN A 825 -19.14 -21.52 -17.58
C ASN A 825 -19.59 -22.94 -17.93
N GLN A 826 -18.81 -23.95 -17.58
CA GLN A 826 -19.10 -25.35 -17.87
C GLN A 826 -19.40 -26.14 -16.59
N MET A 827 -18.74 -25.79 -15.49
CA MET A 827 -18.96 -26.34 -14.15
C MET A 827 -19.47 -25.24 -13.22
N ASN A 828 -20.57 -25.48 -12.49
CA ASN A 828 -21.13 -24.55 -11.49
C ASN A 828 -21.95 -25.32 -10.45
N GLU A 829 -22.51 -24.63 -9.47
CA GLU A 829 -23.30 -25.23 -8.37
C GLU A 829 -24.52 -26.02 -8.86
N HIS A 830 -25.20 -25.58 -9.92
CA HIS A 830 -26.34 -26.32 -10.47
C HIS A 830 -25.92 -27.65 -11.10
N VAL A 831 -24.83 -27.64 -11.86
CA VAL A 831 -24.21 -28.85 -12.42
C VAL A 831 -23.72 -29.76 -11.30
N ALA A 832 -23.04 -29.23 -10.29
CA ALA A 832 -22.53 -30.01 -9.16
C ALA A 832 -23.66 -30.66 -8.34
N TYR A 833 -24.76 -29.95 -8.09
CA TYR A 833 -25.96 -30.50 -7.46
C TYR A 833 -26.56 -31.65 -8.27
N ALA A 834 -26.71 -31.48 -9.59
CA ALA A 834 -27.24 -32.52 -10.45
C ALA A 834 -26.33 -33.76 -10.50
N LEU A 835 -25.01 -33.57 -10.52
CA LEU A 835 -24.03 -34.65 -10.40
C LEU A 835 -24.08 -35.33 -9.02
N GLY A 836 -24.37 -34.59 -7.95
CA GLY A 836 -24.60 -35.13 -6.61
C GLY A 836 -25.81 -36.06 -6.54
N VAL A 837 -26.91 -35.65 -7.18
CA VAL A 837 -28.09 -36.52 -7.36
C VAL A 837 -27.74 -37.75 -8.19
N GLY A 838 -27.03 -37.56 -9.31
CA GLY A 838 -26.59 -38.65 -10.19
C GLY A 838 -25.73 -39.67 -9.46
N PHE A 839 -24.73 -39.22 -8.70
CA PHE A 839 -23.84 -40.09 -7.95
C PHE A 839 -24.55 -40.83 -6.81
N ALA A 840 -25.44 -40.16 -6.08
CA ALA A 840 -26.23 -40.80 -5.02
C ALA A 840 -27.14 -41.91 -5.56
N GLN A 841 -27.80 -41.68 -6.70
CA GLN A 841 -28.65 -42.70 -7.31
C GLN A 841 -27.86 -43.83 -7.95
N PHE A 842 -26.74 -43.51 -8.61
CA PHE A 842 -25.87 -44.50 -9.24
C PHE A 842 -25.24 -45.45 -8.22
N THR A 843 -24.74 -44.91 -7.09
CA THR A 843 -24.06 -45.73 -6.08
C THR A 843 -24.99 -46.53 -5.19
N ASP A 844 -26.25 -46.08 -5.03
CA ASP A 844 -27.23 -46.61 -4.07
C ASP A 844 -26.66 -46.80 -2.64
N ALA A 845 -25.65 -45.98 -2.29
CA ALA A 845 -24.94 -46.08 -1.03
C ALA A 845 -25.66 -45.30 0.07
N SER A 846 -25.60 -45.81 1.31
CA SER A 846 -26.13 -45.07 2.47
C SER A 846 -25.28 -43.85 2.84
N THR A 847 -24.00 -43.83 2.44
CA THR A 847 -23.01 -42.80 2.75
C THR A 847 -22.06 -42.59 1.58
N VAL A 848 -21.70 -41.34 1.28
CA VAL A 848 -20.65 -40.98 0.33
C VAL A 848 -19.63 -40.04 0.97
N LEU A 849 -18.36 -40.17 0.58
CA LEU A 849 -17.27 -39.30 1.00
C LEU A 849 -17.13 -38.15 -0.01
N VAL A 850 -16.94 -36.93 0.47
CA VAL A 850 -16.68 -35.77 -0.38
C VAL A 850 -15.42 -35.08 0.11
N ALA A 851 -14.50 -34.78 -0.79
CA ALA A 851 -13.30 -34.01 -0.50
C ALA A 851 -13.01 -33.05 -1.64
N ARG A 852 -12.14 -32.06 -1.39
CA ARG A 852 -11.77 -31.05 -2.40
C ARG A 852 -10.30 -30.68 -2.34
N ASP A 853 -9.76 -30.26 -3.48
CA ASP A 853 -8.48 -29.59 -3.56
C ASP A 853 -8.59 -28.12 -3.06
N MET A 854 -7.48 -27.39 -3.14
CA MET A 854 -7.37 -25.99 -2.73
C MET A 854 -7.91 -24.97 -3.73
N ARG A 855 -8.54 -25.40 -4.84
CA ARG A 855 -9.13 -24.47 -5.82
C ARG A 855 -10.24 -23.66 -5.18
N LEU A 856 -10.27 -22.37 -5.50
CA LEU A 856 -11.20 -21.42 -4.88
C LEU A 856 -12.67 -21.75 -5.13
N THR A 857 -12.97 -22.44 -6.24
CA THR A 857 -14.33 -22.83 -6.60
C THR A 857 -14.76 -24.16 -5.98
N GLY A 858 -13.83 -24.93 -5.39
CA GLY A 858 -14.09 -26.28 -4.89
C GLY A 858 -15.08 -26.34 -3.73
N GLU A 859 -15.09 -25.34 -2.83
CA GLU A 859 -15.97 -25.32 -1.66
C GLU A 859 -17.45 -25.24 -2.06
N GLY A 860 -17.83 -24.26 -2.90
CA GLY A 860 -19.22 -24.12 -3.37
C GLY A 860 -19.69 -25.30 -4.22
N LEU A 861 -18.82 -25.85 -5.07
CA LEU A 861 -19.14 -27.02 -5.89
C LEU A 861 -19.35 -28.28 -5.03
N ALA A 862 -18.47 -28.53 -4.06
CA ALA A 862 -18.57 -29.68 -3.15
C ALA A 862 -19.83 -29.60 -2.27
N ASP A 863 -20.17 -28.40 -1.78
CA ASP A 863 -21.39 -28.19 -1.01
C ASP A 863 -22.66 -28.42 -1.84
N ALA A 864 -22.71 -27.88 -3.07
CA ALA A 864 -23.85 -28.10 -3.95
C ALA A 864 -24.03 -29.58 -4.30
N PHE A 865 -22.92 -30.30 -4.53
CA PHE A 865 -22.94 -31.74 -4.75
C PHE A 865 -23.42 -32.52 -3.51
N ALA A 866 -22.93 -32.17 -2.32
CA ALA A 866 -23.37 -32.78 -1.07
C ALA A 866 -24.87 -32.60 -0.86
N GLU A 867 -25.40 -31.41 -1.18
CA GLU A 867 -26.84 -31.13 -1.16
C GLU A 867 -27.62 -32.01 -2.14
N GLY A 868 -27.11 -32.18 -3.36
CA GLY A 868 -27.66 -33.11 -4.35
C GLY A 868 -27.76 -34.54 -3.82
N ALA A 869 -26.68 -35.05 -3.20
CA ALA A 869 -26.66 -36.39 -2.64
C ALA A 869 -27.61 -36.54 -1.44
N MET A 870 -27.60 -35.60 -0.49
CA MET A 870 -28.48 -35.62 0.69
C MET A 870 -29.97 -35.53 0.33
N SER A 871 -30.31 -34.86 -0.78
CA SER A 871 -31.70 -34.79 -1.29
C SER A 871 -32.27 -36.17 -1.64
N ARG A 872 -31.40 -37.16 -1.88
CA ARG A 872 -31.73 -38.57 -2.14
C ARG A 872 -31.63 -39.47 -0.90
N GLY A 873 -31.47 -38.89 0.29
CA GLY A 873 -31.41 -39.64 1.55
C GLY A 873 -30.03 -40.19 1.90
N VAL A 874 -29.00 -39.89 1.10
CA VAL A 874 -27.62 -40.36 1.30
C VAL A 874 -26.88 -39.47 2.30
N ASN A 875 -26.16 -40.06 3.26
CA ASN A 875 -25.32 -39.30 4.18
C ASN A 875 -24.02 -38.86 3.50
N VAL A 876 -23.53 -37.67 3.80
CA VAL A 876 -22.27 -37.15 3.27
C VAL A 876 -21.25 -37.02 4.41
N VAL A 877 -20.08 -37.63 4.23
CA VAL A 877 -18.91 -37.42 5.09
C VAL A 877 -17.95 -36.52 4.33
N ASP A 878 -17.90 -35.26 4.74
CA ASP A 878 -17.00 -34.24 4.22
C ASP A 878 -15.62 -34.39 4.85
N LEU A 879 -14.62 -34.72 4.02
CA LEU A 879 -13.22 -34.84 4.44
C LEU A 879 -12.48 -33.50 4.40
N GLY A 880 -13.13 -32.44 3.89
CA GLY A 880 -12.55 -31.11 3.74
C GLY A 880 -11.50 -31.07 2.63
N LEU A 881 -10.39 -30.38 2.92
CA LEU A 881 -9.22 -30.35 2.04
C LEU A 881 -8.51 -31.70 2.08
N ALA A 882 -8.33 -32.33 0.92
CA ALA A 882 -7.59 -33.58 0.78
C ALA A 882 -6.84 -33.61 -0.56
N SER A 883 -5.79 -34.41 -0.66
CA SER A 883 -5.27 -34.86 -1.95
C SER A 883 -6.17 -35.96 -2.51
N THR A 884 -6.05 -36.23 -3.82
CA THR A 884 -6.83 -37.28 -4.47
C THR A 884 -6.52 -38.67 -3.90
N ASP A 885 -5.26 -38.95 -3.60
CA ASP A 885 -4.83 -40.21 -3.00
C ASP A 885 -5.31 -40.38 -1.53
N LEU A 886 -5.44 -39.28 -0.77
CA LEU A 886 -6.07 -39.30 0.56
C LEU A 886 -7.55 -39.67 0.47
N LEU A 887 -8.30 -39.14 -0.50
CA LEU A 887 -9.69 -39.56 -0.71
C LEU A 887 -9.76 -41.06 -1.04
N TYR A 888 -8.89 -41.57 -1.92
CA TYR A 888 -8.88 -42.99 -2.27
C TYR A 888 -8.57 -43.88 -1.06
N PHE A 889 -7.58 -43.51 -0.25
CA PHE A 889 -7.32 -44.18 1.03
C PHE A 889 -8.56 -44.16 1.93
N ALA A 890 -9.24 -43.01 2.07
CA ALA A 890 -10.44 -42.91 2.88
C ALA A 890 -11.60 -43.78 2.35
N ALA A 891 -11.80 -43.81 1.02
CA ALA A 891 -12.81 -44.66 0.36
C ALA A 891 -12.52 -46.16 0.55
N GLY A 892 -11.25 -46.54 0.62
CA GLY A 892 -10.82 -47.89 0.97
C GLY A 892 -10.98 -48.22 2.46
N LYS A 893 -10.55 -47.31 3.33
CA LYS A 893 -10.54 -47.50 4.79
C LYS A 893 -11.93 -47.48 5.40
N LEU A 894 -12.82 -46.63 4.88
CA LEU A 894 -14.20 -46.48 5.35
C LEU A 894 -15.21 -47.29 4.53
N ASP A 895 -14.75 -47.97 3.49
CA ASP A 895 -15.57 -48.75 2.55
C ASP A 895 -16.81 -47.99 2.05
N ALA A 896 -16.59 -46.77 1.56
CA ALA A 896 -17.64 -45.88 1.06
C ALA A 896 -17.23 -45.24 -0.28
N PRO A 897 -18.18 -45.00 -1.22
CA PRO A 897 -17.90 -44.26 -2.46
C PRO A 897 -17.43 -42.84 -2.18
N GLY A 898 -16.58 -42.28 -3.04
CA GLY A 898 -15.97 -40.97 -2.86
C GLY A 898 -16.05 -40.07 -4.11
N ALA A 899 -16.19 -38.76 -3.89
CA ALA A 899 -16.11 -37.71 -4.90
C ALA A 899 -15.02 -36.69 -4.52
N MET A 900 -13.96 -36.61 -5.32
CA MET A 900 -12.89 -35.63 -5.17
C MET A 900 -13.14 -34.44 -6.10
N PHE A 901 -13.34 -33.26 -5.54
CA PHE A 901 -13.39 -32.01 -6.31
C PHE A 901 -11.97 -31.55 -6.63
N THR A 902 -11.59 -31.67 -7.89
CA THR A 902 -10.24 -31.38 -8.37
C THR A 902 -10.25 -31.18 -9.89
N ALA A 903 -9.41 -30.28 -10.38
CA ALA A 903 -9.06 -30.20 -11.80
C ALA A 903 -7.64 -30.70 -12.08
N SER A 904 -7.02 -31.39 -11.11
CA SER A 904 -5.63 -31.87 -11.16
C SER A 904 -4.68 -30.74 -11.57
N HIS A 905 -4.02 -30.88 -12.71
CA HIS A 905 -3.06 -29.91 -13.26
C HIS A 905 -3.65 -28.89 -14.24
N ASN A 906 -4.95 -28.94 -14.53
CA ASN A 906 -5.57 -27.94 -15.42
C ASN A 906 -5.40 -26.52 -14.83
N PRO A 907 -5.44 -25.46 -15.68
CA PRO A 907 -5.38 -24.07 -15.22
C PRO A 907 -6.38 -23.73 -14.10
N ALA A 908 -6.12 -22.63 -13.36
CA ALA A 908 -6.88 -22.24 -12.16
C ALA A 908 -8.40 -22.09 -12.39
N GLU A 909 -8.80 -21.70 -13.60
CA GLU A 909 -10.20 -21.55 -14.01
C GLU A 909 -10.97 -22.87 -14.19
N TYR A 910 -10.28 -24.01 -14.21
CA TYR A 910 -10.91 -25.33 -14.27
C TYR A 910 -11.26 -25.86 -12.87
N ASN A 911 -12.35 -26.63 -12.81
CA ASN A 911 -12.63 -27.56 -11.72
C ASN A 911 -13.22 -28.87 -12.29
N GLY A 912 -13.40 -29.87 -11.46
CA GLY A 912 -13.80 -31.19 -11.87
C GLY A 912 -14.16 -32.10 -10.71
N ILE A 913 -14.57 -33.34 -11.04
CA ILE A 913 -14.86 -34.37 -10.05
C ILE A 913 -14.26 -35.70 -10.49
N LYS A 914 -13.41 -36.31 -9.64
CA LYS A 914 -12.99 -37.71 -9.76
C LYS A 914 -13.86 -38.57 -8.85
N PHE A 915 -14.57 -39.53 -9.42
CA PHE A 915 -15.43 -40.45 -8.66
C PHE A 915 -14.73 -41.79 -8.42
N CYS A 916 -15.02 -42.39 -7.27
CA CYS A 916 -14.70 -43.77 -6.97
C CYS A 916 -15.84 -44.44 -6.20
N LEU A 917 -15.97 -45.75 -6.36
CA LEU A 917 -16.82 -46.58 -5.50
C LEU A 917 -16.05 -46.95 -4.22
N SER A 918 -16.73 -47.65 -3.31
CA SER A 918 -16.10 -48.22 -2.12
C SER A 918 -14.88 -49.08 -2.48
N GLY A 919 -13.84 -49.05 -1.64
CA GLY A 919 -12.58 -49.71 -1.95
C GLY A 919 -11.74 -48.98 -3.01
N ALA A 920 -11.98 -47.67 -3.24
CA ALA A 920 -11.35 -46.84 -4.27
C ALA A 920 -11.50 -47.38 -5.71
N ARG A 921 -12.51 -48.20 -5.98
CA ARG A 921 -12.75 -48.77 -7.31
C ARG A 921 -13.09 -47.66 -8.32
N PRO A 922 -12.56 -47.73 -9.56
CA PRO A 922 -12.68 -46.63 -10.51
C PRO A 922 -14.10 -46.48 -11.07
N VAL A 923 -14.51 -45.25 -11.34
CA VAL A 923 -15.73 -44.92 -12.10
C VAL A 923 -15.32 -44.20 -13.38
N GLY A 924 -15.34 -44.91 -14.50
CA GLY A 924 -15.11 -44.38 -15.85
C GLY A 924 -16.42 -44.28 -16.64
N ILE A 925 -16.34 -43.81 -17.89
CA ILE A 925 -17.50 -43.61 -18.76
C ILE A 925 -18.32 -44.90 -18.96
N GLU A 926 -17.64 -46.04 -19.11
CA GLU A 926 -18.25 -47.37 -19.29
C GLU A 926 -18.70 -48.03 -17.96
N SER A 927 -18.23 -47.53 -16.82
CA SER A 927 -18.47 -48.16 -15.50
C SER A 927 -19.29 -47.30 -14.53
N GLY A 928 -19.87 -46.18 -15.00
CA GLY A 928 -20.85 -45.41 -14.24
C GLY A 928 -20.92 -43.92 -14.53
N LEU A 929 -19.89 -43.29 -15.11
CA LEU A 929 -19.93 -41.86 -15.41
C LEU A 929 -21.03 -41.51 -16.43
N ALA A 930 -21.33 -42.39 -17.40
CA ALA A 930 -22.44 -42.19 -18.32
C ALA A 930 -23.79 -42.19 -17.60
N ASP A 931 -23.99 -43.11 -16.65
CA ASP A 931 -25.22 -43.17 -15.84
C ASP A 931 -25.37 -41.91 -14.96
N ILE A 932 -24.30 -41.50 -14.28
CA ILE A 932 -24.27 -40.27 -13.47
C ILE A 932 -24.62 -39.06 -14.34
N ARG A 933 -24.03 -38.95 -15.54
CA ARG A 933 -24.31 -37.89 -16.51
C ARG A 933 -25.78 -37.88 -16.92
N ASP A 934 -26.34 -39.03 -17.28
CA ASP A 934 -27.68 -39.11 -17.83
C ASP A 934 -28.75 -38.85 -16.75
N ILE A 935 -28.51 -39.28 -15.50
CA ILE A 935 -29.33 -38.90 -14.34
C ILE A 935 -29.22 -37.39 -14.05
N ALA A 936 -28.01 -36.83 -14.12
CA ALA A 936 -27.79 -35.39 -13.91
C ALA A 936 -28.52 -34.56 -14.98
N LYS A 937 -28.51 -35.00 -16.25
CA LYS A 937 -29.28 -34.36 -17.34
C LYS A 937 -30.77 -34.31 -17.04
N VAL A 938 -31.36 -35.43 -16.61
CA VAL A 938 -32.78 -35.49 -16.23
C VAL A 938 -33.06 -34.56 -15.06
N THR A 939 -32.17 -34.52 -14.07
CA THR A 939 -32.28 -33.64 -12.89
C THR A 939 -32.27 -32.16 -13.30
N MET A 940 -31.34 -31.77 -14.18
CA MET A 940 -31.25 -30.40 -14.71
C MET A 940 -32.48 -30.02 -15.54
N ALA A 941 -33.01 -30.94 -16.36
CA ALA A 941 -34.21 -30.69 -17.17
C ALA A 941 -35.48 -30.53 -16.32
N SER A 942 -35.52 -31.13 -15.13
CA SER A 942 -36.70 -31.20 -14.25
C SER A 942 -36.73 -30.09 -13.18
N SER A 943 -35.61 -29.42 -12.91
CA SER A 943 -35.47 -28.45 -11.82
C SER A 943 -35.41 -27.01 -12.34
N ARG A 944 -36.50 -26.24 -12.20
CA ARG A 944 -36.55 -24.81 -12.59
C ARG A 944 -36.11 -23.84 -11.47
N SER A 945 -35.68 -24.33 -10.31
CA SER A 945 -35.28 -23.47 -9.19
C SER A 945 -34.37 -24.22 -8.20
N THR A 946 -33.17 -23.70 -7.96
CA THR A 946 -32.23 -24.13 -6.89
C THR A 946 -32.67 -23.74 -5.48
N SER A 947 -33.87 -23.14 -5.34
CA SER A 947 -34.43 -22.76 -4.05
C SER A 947 -35.65 -23.63 -3.73
N THR A 948 -35.45 -24.78 -3.07
CA THR A 948 -36.38 -25.29 -2.05
C THR A 948 -35.82 -26.54 -1.34
N ARG A 949 -35.83 -26.50 0.01
CA ARG A 949 -35.49 -27.57 0.95
C ARG A 949 -36.53 -28.72 0.95
N THR A 950 -36.95 -29.22 -0.20
CA THR A 950 -37.96 -30.29 -0.27
C THR A 950 -37.33 -31.62 -0.68
N VAL A 951 -37.60 -32.64 0.13
CA VAL A 951 -37.24 -34.04 -0.12
C VAL A 951 -37.91 -34.49 -1.42
N ALA A 952 -37.16 -35.10 -2.33
CA ALA A 952 -37.71 -35.60 -3.59
C ALA A 952 -38.75 -36.72 -3.36
N PRO A 953 -39.78 -36.87 -4.21
CA PRO A 953 -40.76 -37.94 -4.09
C PRO A 953 -40.06 -39.31 -4.10
N GLY A 954 -40.12 -40.04 -2.97
CA GLY A 954 -39.55 -41.39 -2.82
C GLY A 954 -38.56 -41.57 -1.65
N ALA A 955 -37.92 -40.51 -1.15
CA ALA A 955 -37.07 -40.58 0.05
C ALA A 955 -37.89 -40.25 1.31
N LYS A 956 -37.88 -41.13 2.33
CA LYS A 956 -38.66 -40.92 3.57
C LYS A 956 -38.05 -39.85 4.48
N THR A 957 -36.74 -39.60 4.39
CA THR A 957 -35.97 -38.61 5.18
C THR A 957 -34.75 -38.13 4.40
N ARG A 958 -34.39 -36.84 4.53
CA ARG A 958 -33.16 -36.25 3.97
C ARG A 958 -31.91 -36.85 4.63
N GLY A 959 -30.83 -37.00 3.88
CA GLY A 959 -29.52 -37.42 4.42
C GLY A 959 -28.88 -36.39 5.34
N THR A 960 -27.82 -36.78 6.04
CA THR A 960 -27.07 -35.90 6.97
C THR A 960 -25.65 -35.61 6.45
N LYS A 961 -25.10 -34.43 6.76
CA LYS A 961 -23.70 -34.07 6.52
C LYS A 961 -22.90 -34.16 7.82
N SER A 962 -21.76 -34.82 7.80
CA SER A 962 -20.78 -34.87 8.89
C SER A 962 -19.38 -34.55 8.36
N THR A 963 -18.46 -34.16 9.23
CA THR A 963 -17.07 -33.84 8.84
C THR A 963 -16.11 -34.79 9.52
N ARG A 964 -15.09 -35.27 8.79
CA ARG A 964 -14.05 -36.17 9.33
C ARG A 964 -12.71 -35.94 8.66
N SER A 965 -11.70 -35.53 9.43
CA SER A 965 -10.32 -35.54 8.94
C SER A 965 -9.77 -36.96 8.88
N MET A 966 -9.09 -37.30 7.78
CA MET A 966 -8.39 -38.58 7.58
C MET A 966 -6.87 -38.37 7.37
N LEU A 967 -6.37 -37.14 7.52
CA LEU A 967 -5.00 -36.77 7.17
C LEU A 967 -3.94 -37.53 7.97
N ASP A 968 -4.08 -37.63 9.29
CA ASP A 968 -3.11 -38.37 10.11
C ASP A 968 -3.09 -39.87 9.81
N GLN A 969 -4.27 -40.47 9.62
CA GLN A 969 -4.39 -41.90 9.28
C GLN A 969 -3.82 -42.19 7.90
N PHE A 970 -3.98 -41.25 6.95
CA PHE A 970 -3.38 -41.34 5.64
C PHE A 970 -1.86 -41.22 5.73
N ALA A 971 -1.33 -40.27 6.50
CA ALA A 971 0.11 -40.13 6.68
C ALA A 971 0.74 -41.38 7.30
N ASP A 972 0.10 -41.98 8.30
CA ASP A 972 0.57 -43.25 8.90
C ASP A 972 0.53 -44.41 7.89
N HIS A 973 -0.50 -44.45 7.04
CA HIS A 973 -0.60 -45.43 5.96
C HIS A 973 0.53 -45.25 4.93
N VAL A 974 0.81 -44.02 4.50
CA VAL A 974 1.90 -43.72 3.56
C VAL A 974 3.26 -44.16 4.12
N VAL A 975 3.53 -43.87 5.39
CA VAL A 975 4.79 -44.23 6.05
C VAL A 975 4.95 -45.75 6.18
N SER A 976 3.86 -46.51 6.26
CA SER A 976 3.92 -47.98 6.33
C SER A 976 4.51 -48.66 5.09
N PHE A 977 4.66 -47.95 3.96
CA PHE A 977 5.31 -48.45 2.75
C PHE A 977 6.83 -48.35 2.78
N ALA A 978 7.41 -47.71 3.81
CA ALA A 978 8.84 -47.41 3.89
C ALA A 978 9.49 -48.00 5.14
N ASP A 979 10.75 -48.41 5.01
CA ASP A 979 11.64 -48.58 6.16
C ASP A 979 12.15 -47.19 6.59
N VAL A 980 11.52 -46.64 7.63
CA VAL A 980 11.76 -45.29 8.13
C VAL A 980 13.18 -45.09 8.64
N ASP A 981 13.77 -46.10 9.28
CA ASP A 981 15.11 -45.97 9.87
C ASP A 981 16.19 -45.91 8.78
N ALA A 982 15.96 -46.57 7.64
CA ALA A 982 16.85 -46.49 6.48
C ALA A 982 16.90 -45.09 5.84
N LEU A 983 15.87 -44.24 6.02
CA LEU A 983 15.79 -42.93 5.39
C LEU A 983 16.56 -41.82 6.14
N ARG A 984 17.09 -42.10 7.34
CA ARG A 984 17.76 -41.11 8.18
C ARG A 984 18.94 -40.46 7.45
N GLY A 985 19.03 -39.13 7.54
CA GLY A 985 20.11 -38.33 6.98
C GLY A 985 19.85 -37.82 5.56
N LEU A 986 18.80 -38.31 4.88
CA LEU A 986 18.42 -37.79 3.56
C LEU A 986 17.93 -36.35 3.65
N LYS A 987 18.29 -35.56 2.64
CA LYS A 987 17.86 -34.18 2.46
C LYS A 987 16.97 -34.10 1.23
N VAL A 988 15.69 -33.82 1.45
CA VAL A 988 14.63 -33.81 0.44
C VAL A 988 14.09 -32.39 0.29
N VAL A 989 13.86 -31.98 -0.96
CA VAL A 989 13.07 -30.78 -1.26
C VAL A 989 11.82 -31.16 -2.05
N ALA A 990 10.66 -30.70 -1.62
CA ALA A 990 9.38 -30.97 -2.27
C ALA A 990 8.79 -29.67 -2.82
N ASP A 991 8.66 -29.59 -4.14
CA ASP A 991 7.85 -28.57 -4.82
C ASP A 991 6.40 -29.05 -4.90
N THR A 992 5.54 -28.32 -4.21
CA THR A 992 4.12 -28.63 -4.13
C THR A 992 3.27 -27.75 -5.02
N ALA A 993 3.87 -26.79 -5.75
CA ALA A 993 3.21 -25.90 -6.69
C ALA A 993 1.94 -25.22 -6.13
N ASN A 994 1.90 -24.88 -4.83
CA ASN A 994 0.72 -24.39 -4.11
C ASN A 994 -0.49 -25.35 -4.09
N GLY A 995 -0.26 -26.60 -4.48
CA GLY A 995 -1.20 -27.71 -4.54
C GLY A 995 -1.35 -28.49 -3.24
N MET A 996 -2.11 -29.58 -3.31
CA MET A 996 -2.40 -30.44 -2.15
C MET A 996 -1.17 -31.16 -1.59
N GLY A 997 -0.04 -31.16 -2.30
CA GLY A 997 1.25 -31.55 -1.76
C GLY A 997 1.62 -30.74 -0.51
N GLY A 998 1.25 -29.46 -0.46
CA GLY A 998 1.48 -28.59 0.71
C GLY A 998 0.70 -29.02 1.96
N LEU A 999 -0.36 -29.83 1.80
CA LEU A 999 -1.11 -30.42 2.90
C LEU A 999 -0.49 -31.75 3.36
N ILE A 1000 -0.19 -32.66 2.43
CA ILE A 1000 0.17 -34.05 2.78
C ILE A 1000 1.66 -34.24 3.03
N VAL A 1001 2.54 -33.54 2.30
CA VAL A 1001 4.00 -33.74 2.39
C VAL A 1001 4.52 -33.41 3.79
N PRO A 1002 4.19 -32.26 4.42
CA PRO A 1002 4.69 -31.95 5.76
C PRO A 1002 4.30 -33.02 6.78
N VAL A 1003 3.03 -33.43 6.78
CA VAL A 1003 2.48 -34.37 7.75
C VAL A 1003 3.09 -35.76 7.60
N VAL A 1004 3.35 -36.22 6.37
CA VAL A 1004 4.06 -37.49 6.14
C VAL A 1004 5.50 -37.41 6.62
N PHE A 1005 6.24 -36.35 6.28
CA PHE A 1005 7.66 -36.24 6.65
C PHE A 1005 7.88 -35.97 8.15
N GLU A 1006 6.89 -35.43 8.87
CA GLU A 1006 6.93 -35.35 10.35
C GLU A 1006 7.07 -36.73 11.01
N ARG A 1007 6.63 -37.81 10.33
CA ARG A 1007 6.76 -39.20 10.80
C ARG A 1007 8.08 -39.86 10.38
N LEU A 1008 8.97 -39.13 9.71
CA LEU A 1008 10.28 -39.61 9.24
C LEU A 1008 11.42 -38.92 10.03
N PRO A 1009 11.63 -39.28 11.30
CA PRO A 1009 12.62 -38.61 12.14
C PRO A 1009 14.03 -38.77 11.57
N GLY A 1010 14.66 -37.65 11.23
CA GLY A 1010 16.03 -37.61 10.70
C GLY A 1010 16.11 -37.39 9.18
N VAL A 1011 14.99 -37.31 8.47
CA VAL A 1011 14.94 -36.76 7.11
C VAL A 1011 14.82 -35.24 7.19
N GLN A 1012 15.65 -34.51 6.45
CA GLN A 1012 15.55 -33.06 6.33
C GLN A 1012 14.63 -32.73 5.16
N LEU A 1013 13.49 -32.11 5.42
CA LEU A 1013 12.55 -31.67 4.40
C LEU A 1013 12.60 -30.15 4.23
N GLU A 1014 12.66 -29.69 2.99
CA GLU A 1014 12.25 -28.35 2.59
C GLU A 1014 11.02 -28.42 1.69
N VAL A 1015 10.00 -27.61 1.97
CA VAL A 1015 8.81 -27.50 1.11
C VAL A 1015 8.87 -26.19 0.34
N MET A 1016 8.96 -26.30 -0.98
CA MET A 1016 8.79 -25.19 -1.91
C MET A 1016 7.30 -25.00 -2.24
N TYR A 1017 6.89 -23.74 -2.27
CA TYR A 1017 5.55 -23.32 -2.64
C TYR A 1017 4.44 -24.05 -1.84
N GLY A 1018 4.69 -24.30 -0.54
CA GLY A 1018 3.86 -25.13 0.35
C GLY A 1018 2.50 -24.55 0.76
N GLU A 1019 2.28 -23.27 0.51
CA GLU A 1019 1.03 -22.58 0.80
C GLU A 1019 -0.06 -23.02 -0.17
N LEU A 1020 -1.17 -23.56 0.36
CA LEU A 1020 -2.33 -23.94 -0.45
C LEU A 1020 -2.96 -22.71 -1.11
N ASP A 1021 -2.79 -22.57 -2.42
CA ASP A 1021 -3.29 -21.45 -3.24
C ASP A 1021 -3.66 -21.94 -4.65
N GLY A 1022 -4.96 -22.18 -4.87
CA GLY A 1022 -5.50 -22.66 -6.15
C GLY A 1022 -5.44 -21.67 -7.32
N SER A 1023 -4.81 -20.50 -7.15
CA SER A 1023 -4.45 -19.58 -8.24
C SER A 1023 -3.12 -19.93 -8.92
N PHE A 1024 -2.33 -20.84 -8.33
CA PHE A 1024 -1.02 -21.27 -8.82
C PHE A 1024 -0.05 -20.10 -9.10
N PRO A 1025 0.30 -19.28 -8.09
CA PRO A 1025 1.00 -18.02 -8.28
C PRO A 1025 2.47 -18.14 -8.73
N ASN A 1026 3.09 -19.32 -8.56
CA ASN A 1026 4.51 -19.55 -8.86
C ASN A 1026 4.71 -20.14 -10.27
N HIS A 1027 4.11 -21.30 -10.51
CA HIS A 1027 4.02 -21.94 -11.82
C HIS A 1027 2.79 -22.87 -11.84
N PRO A 1028 2.30 -23.29 -13.02
CA PRO A 1028 1.27 -24.32 -13.11
C PRO A 1028 1.69 -25.59 -12.36
N ALA A 1029 0.75 -26.23 -11.67
CA ALA A 1029 0.95 -27.50 -10.98
C ALA A 1029 0.92 -28.69 -11.96
N ASP A 1030 1.69 -28.59 -13.05
CA ASP A 1030 1.85 -29.63 -14.06
C ASP A 1030 3.32 -30.03 -14.19
N PRO A 1031 3.85 -30.87 -13.28
CA PRO A 1031 5.27 -31.18 -13.21
C PRO A 1031 5.78 -32.00 -14.39
N ILE A 1032 4.92 -32.59 -15.24
CA ILE A 1032 5.41 -33.27 -16.47
C ILE A 1032 6.08 -32.30 -17.43
N GLN A 1033 5.68 -31.02 -17.40
CA GLN A 1033 6.29 -29.97 -18.20
C GLN A 1033 7.64 -29.59 -17.60
N PRO A 1034 8.76 -29.75 -18.33
CA PRO A 1034 10.08 -29.44 -17.79
C PRO A 1034 10.22 -28.01 -17.28
N ALA A 1035 9.48 -27.06 -17.87
CA ALA A 1035 9.46 -25.66 -17.45
C ALA A 1035 8.96 -25.48 -16.00
N ASN A 1036 8.05 -26.33 -15.54
CA ASN A 1036 7.47 -26.25 -14.19
C ASN A 1036 8.35 -26.93 -13.13
N GLN A 1037 9.36 -27.71 -13.54
CA GLN A 1037 10.35 -28.28 -12.61
C GLN A 1037 11.60 -27.40 -12.44
N ARG A 1038 11.74 -26.34 -13.25
CA ARG A 1038 12.99 -25.55 -13.32
C ARG A 1038 13.44 -25.02 -11.97
N ASP A 1039 12.50 -24.55 -11.16
CA ASP A 1039 12.81 -23.95 -9.86
C ASP A 1039 13.23 -25.03 -8.86
N LEU A 1040 12.54 -26.18 -8.84
CA LEU A 1040 12.95 -27.36 -8.07
C LEU A 1040 14.34 -27.86 -8.47
N GLN A 1041 14.62 -27.99 -9.77
CA GLN A 1041 15.93 -28.41 -10.29
C GLN A 1041 17.05 -27.48 -9.80
N ALA A 1042 16.81 -26.17 -9.87
CA ALA A 1042 17.76 -25.18 -9.35
C ALA A 1042 17.91 -25.28 -7.82
N ARG A 1043 16.82 -25.53 -7.09
CA ARG A 1043 16.82 -25.62 -5.63
C ARG A 1043 17.57 -26.85 -5.14
N VAL A 1044 17.37 -28.01 -5.77
CA VAL A 1044 18.06 -29.25 -5.46
C VAL A 1044 19.57 -29.04 -5.49
N VAL A 1045 20.08 -28.52 -6.61
CA VAL A 1045 21.53 -28.28 -6.81
C VAL A 1045 22.06 -27.21 -5.86
N SER A 1046 21.36 -26.07 -5.74
CA SER A 1046 21.84 -24.96 -4.89
C SER A 1046 21.79 -25.27 -3.40
N GLY A 1047 20.89 -26.17 -2.97
CA GLY A 1047 20.74 -26.59 -1.59
C GLY A 1047 21.55 -27.81 -1.21
N GLY A 1048 22.15 -28.51 -2.18
CA GLY A 1048 22.76 -29.83 -1.96
C GLY A 1048 21.74 -30.82 -1.38
N PHE A 1049 20.55 -30.88 -1.99
CA PHE A 1049 19.56 -31.91 -1.66
C PHE A 1049 19.88 -33.21 -2.40
N ASP A 1050 19.59 -34.33 -1.76
CA ASP A 1050 19.79 -35.66 -2.35
C ASP A 1050 18.73 -35.97 -3.42
N VAL A 1051 17.54 -35.35 -3.29
CA VAL A 1051 16.42 -35.54 -4.23
C VAL A 1051 15.40 -34.40 -4.14
N GLY A 1052 14.81 -34.09 -5.28
CA GLY A 1052 13.65 -33.21 -5.42
C GLY A 1052 12.37 -33.98 -5.78
N LEU A 1053 11.24 -33.58 -5.20
CA LEU A 1053 9.91 -34.15 -5.48
C LEU A 1053 8.99 -33.05 -6.00
N ALA A 1054 8.43 -33.19 -7.20
CA ALA A 1054 7.47 -32.25 -7.77
C ALA A 1054 6.08 -32.88 -7.85
N PHE A 1055 5.11 -32.34 -7.10
CA PHE A 1055 3.73 -32.79 -7.08
C PHE A 1055 2.85 -31.97 -8.01
N ASP A 1056 1.78 -32.58 -8.52
CA ASP A 1056 0.73 -31.85 -9.23
C ASP A 1056 -0.34 -31.29 -8.27
N GLY A 1057 -1.35 -30.61 -8.83
CA GLY A 1057 -2.30 -29.81 -8.04
C GLY A 1057 -3.05 -30.58 -6.96
N ASP A 1058 -3.41 -31.84 -7.20
CA ASP A 1058 -4.09 -32.73 -6.26
C ASP A 1058 -3.23 -33.87 -5.71
N ALA A 1059 -1.92 -33.81 -5.99
CA ALA A 1059 -0.84 -34.62 -5.42
C ALA A 1059 -0.95 -36.15 -5.62
N ASP A 1060 -1.74 -36.62 -6.59
CA ASP A 1060 -1.75 -38.04 -6.97
C ASP A 1060 -0.58 -38.41 -7.89
N ARG A 1061 0.15 -37.41 -8.44
CA ARG A 1061 1.37 -37.60 -9.22
C ARG A 1061 2.60 -37.02 -8.54
N VAL A 1062 3.74 -37.65 -8.79
CA VAL A 1062 5.06 -37.11 -8.42
C VAL A 1062 6.11 -37.30 -9.52
N PHE A 1063 6.84 -36.24 -9.83
CA PHE A 1063 8.05 -36.29 -10.66
C PHE A 1063 9.27 -36.12 -9.78
N VAL A 1064 10.32 -36.87 -10.08
CA VAL A 1064 11.52 -36.93 -9.25
C VAL A 1064 12.66 -36.21 -9.95
N VAL A 1065 13.45 -35.44 -9.20
CA VAL A 1065 14.65 -34.74 -9.66
C VAL A 1065 15.84 -35.25 -8.86
N ASP A 1066 16.90 -35.69 -9.54
CA ASP A 1066 18.12 -36.14 -8.87
C ASP A 1066 18.96 -35.00 -8.30
N GLU A 1067 19.99 -35.34 -7.51
CA GLU A 1067 20.86 -34.39 -6.81
C GLU A 1067 21.64 -33.46 -7.75
N LEU A 1068 21.71 -33.80 -9.04
CA LEU A 1068 22.33 -33.00 -10.10
C LEU A 1068 21.33 -32.07 -10.81
N GLY A 1069 20.08 -32.06 -10.36
CA GLY A 1069 19.01 -31.24 -10.92
C GLY A 1069 18.42 -31.80 -12.21
N ARG A 1070 18.56 -33.10 -12.49
CA ARG A 1070 18.00 -33.74 -13.69
C ARG A 1070 16.70 -34.47 -13.35
N GLY A 1071 15.62 -34.12 -14.02
CA GLY A 1071 14.33 -34.83 -13.87
C GLY A 1071 14.40 -36.28 -14.35
N LEU A 1072 13.71 -37.17 -13.66
CA LEU A 1072 13.44 -38.55 -14.07
C LEU A 1072 12.12 -38.57 -14.85
N SER A 1073 12.07 -39.36 -15.92
CA SER A 1073 10.81 -39.62 -16.62
C SER A 1073 9.90 -40.52 -15.76
N GLY A 1074 8.57 -40.45 -15.96
CA GLY A 1074 7.65 -41.37 -15.28
C GLY A 1074 7.94 -42.85 -15.63
N SER A 1075 8.47 -43.13 -16.82
CA SER A 1075 8.95 -44.46 -17.20
C SER A 1075 10.14 -44.91 -16.35
N THR A 1076 11.12 -44.03 -16.13
CA THR A 1076 12.32 -44.31 -15.33
C THR A 1076 11.91 -44.66 -13.90
N THR A 1077 11.05 -43.83 -13.30
CA THR A 1077 10.53 -44.08 -11.95
C THR A 1077 9.71 -45.36 -11.89
N THR A 1078 8.86 -45.63 -12.90
CA THR A 1078 8.09 -46.87 -12.99
C THR A 1078 8.99 -48.11 -13.04
N ALA A 1079 10.04 -48.11 -13.86
CA ALA A 1079 10.98 -49.23 -13.95
C ALA A 1079 11.73 -49.46 -12.63
N MET A 1080 12.16 -48.38 -11.97
CA MET A 1080 12.84 -48.45 -10.69
C MET A 1080 11.94 -49.01 -9.58
N LEU A 1081 10.70 -48.52 -9.48
CA LEU A 1081 9.71 -49.02 -8.53
C LEU A 1081 9.27 -50.45 -8.87
N ALA A 1082 9.17 -50.81 -10.14
CA ALA A 1082 8.87 -52.18 -10.55
C ALA A 1082 9.93 -53.17 -10.06
N ALA A 1083 11.21 -52.82 -10.16
CA ALA A 1083 12.30 -53.62 -9.62
C ALA A 1083 12.23 -53.74 -8.09
N ALA A 1084 11.84 -52.66 -7.39
CA ALA A 1084 11.63 -52.67 -5.94
C ALA A 1084 10.48 -53.61 -5.55
N MET A 1085 9.35 -53.51 -6.24
CA MET A 1085 8.17 -54.33 -5.99
C MET A 1085 8.41 -55.81 -6.29
N LEU A 1086 9.20 -56.15 -7.32
CA LEU A 1086 9.55 -57.55 -7.61
C LEU A 1086 10.54 -58.16 -6.63
N ARG A 1087 11.38 -57.34 -5.96
CA ARG A 1087 12.19 -57.82 -4.83
C ARG A 1087 11.30 -58.18 -3.63
N ALA A 1088 10.27 -57.38 -3.36
CA ALA A 1088 9.33 -57.64 -2.27
C ALA A 1088 8.31 -58.75 -2.62
N HIS A 1089 7.93 -58.86 -3.89
CA HIS A 1089 6.94 -59.81 -4.40
C HIS A 1089 7.47 -60.55 -5.65
N PRO A 1090 8.35 -61.55 -5.48
CA PRO A 1090 8.91 -62.30 -6.61
C PRO A 1090 7.82 -62.93 -7.48
N GLY A 1091 7.94 -62.82 -8.80
CA GLY A 1091 7.00 -63.39 -9.76
C GLY A 1091 5.71 -62.58 -9.99
N ALA A 1092 5.56 -61.42 -9.34
CA ALA A 1092 4.34 -60.64 -9.42
C ALA A 1092 4.07 -60.03 -10.81
N THR A 1093 2.79 -59.77 -11.09
CA THR A 1093 2.36 -59.01 -12.26
C THR A 1093 2.53 -57.51 -12.00
N ILE A 1094 3.07 -56.79 -12.98
CA ILE A 1094 3.21 -55.33 -12.95
C ILE A 1094 2.60 -54.71 -14.20
N LEU A 1095 1.80 -53.67 -14.02
CA LEU A 1095 1.17 -52.95 -15.12
C LEU A 1095 2.02 -51.76 -15.58
N HIS A 1096 1.98 -51.48 -16.88
CA HIS A 1096 2.48 -50.22 -17.43
C HIS A 1096 1.62 -49.76 -18.60
N ASN A 1097 1.45 -48.45 -18.78
CA ASN A 1097 0.69 -47.97 -19.94
C ASN A 1097 1.50 -48.07 -21.25
N CYS A 1098 0.81 -47.97 -22.37
CA CYS A 1098 1.36 -48.20 -23.71
C CYS A 1098 2.38 -47.15 -24.18
N ILE A 1099 2.52 -46.05 -23.45
CA ILE A 1099 3.52 -45.00 -23.72
C ILE A 1099 4.73 -45.04 -22.80
N CYS A 1100 4.78 -45.99 -21.86
CA CYS A 1100 5.98 -46.23 -21.08
C CYS A 1100 7.12 -46.70 -21.99
N SER A 1101 8.35 -46.35 -21.59
CA SER A 1101 9.58 -46.83 -22.22
C SER A 1101 9.58 -48.35 -22.32
N ARG A 1102 10.18 -48.89 -23.39
CA ARG A 1102 10.45 -50.33 -23.53
C ARG A 1102 11.22 -50.88 -22.34
N ALA A 1103 12.08 -50.04 -21.72
CA ALA A 1103 12.86 -50.39 -20.54
C ALA A 1103 11.98 -50.88 -19.38
N VAL A 1104 10.75 -50.39 -19.22
CA VAL A 1104 9.85 -50.83 -18.14
C VAL A 1104 9.52 -52.31 -18.27
N ALA A 1105 9.10 -52.75 -19.46
CA ALA A 1105 8.73 -54.15 -19.70
C ALA A 1105 9.95 -55.08 -19.63
N GLU A 1106 11.12 -54.61 -20.04
CA GLU A 1106 12.38 -55.36 -19.92
C GLU A 1106 12.79 -55.55 -18.47
N VAL A 1107 12.82 -54.47 -17.68
CA VAL A 1107 13.17 -54.50 -16.26
C VAL A 1107 12.24 -55.42 -15.48
N ILE A 1108 10.93 -55.42 -15.79
CA ILE A 1108 9.98 -56.34 -15.17
C ILE A 1108 10.38 -57.80 -15.45
N ARG A 1109 10.67 -58.15 -16.72
CA ARG A 1109 11.05 -59.53 -17.09
C ARG A 1109 12.38 -59.96 -16.48
N GLU A 1110 13.37 -59.07 -16.50
CA GLU A 1110 14.71 -59.33 -15.94
C GLU A 1110 14.67 -59.57 -14.43
N ASN A 1111 13.72 -58.96 -13.73
CA ASN A 1111 13.49 -59.17 -12.29
C ASN A 1111 12.45 -60.29 -12.02
N GLY A 1112 12.13 -61.11 -13.02
CA GLY A 1112 11.28 -62.30 -12.88
C GLY A 1112 9.78 -62.02 -12.78
N GLY A 1113 9.32 -60.82 -13.13
CA GLY A 1113 7.91 -60.44 -13.13
C GLY A 1113 7.21 -60.61 -14.48
N THR A 1114 5.90 -60.39 -14.48
CA THR A 1114 5.07 -60.42 -15.70
C THR A 1114 4.60 -59.00 -16.06
N PRO A 1115 5.09 -58.38 -17.16
CA PRO A 1115 4.62 -57.07 -17.58
C PRO A 1115 3.28 -57.19 -18.31
N VAL A 1116 2.31 -56.37 -17.93
CA VAL A 1116 1.01 -56.26 -18.63
C VAL A 1116 0.81 -54.82 -19.09
N ARG A 1117 0.73 -54.65 -20.41
CA ARG A 1117 0.50 -53.34 -21.05
C ARG A 1117 -0.97 -52.94 -20.97
N THR A 1118 -1.24 -51.66 -20.71
CA THR A 1118 -2.60 -51.11 -20.66
C THR A 1118 -2.74 -49.84 -21.52
N ARG A 1119 -3.99 -49.41 -21.74
CA ARG A 1119 -4.32 -48.07 -22.23
C ARG A 1119 -3.89 -46.98 -21.23
N VAL A 1120 -3.69 -45.76 -21.70
CA VAL A 1120 -3.44 -44.58 -20.83
C VAL A 1120 -4.71 -44.18 -20.10
N GLY A 1121 -4.61 -43.96 -18.79
CA GLY A 1121 -5.72 -43.48 -17.96
C GLY A 1121 -5.93 -44.28 -16.68
N HIS A 1122 -6.10 -43.56 -15.58
CA HIS A 1122 -6.10 -44.15 -14.24
C HIS A 1122 -7.19 -45.20 -14.02
N SER A 1123 -8.40 -44.99 -14.54
CA SER A 1123 -9.50 -45.94 -14.37
C SER A 1123 -9.22 -47.30 -15.01
N PHE A 1124 -8.53 -47.32 -16.16
CA PHE A 1124 -8.17 -48.57 -16.84
C PHE A 1124 -7.08 -49.34 -16.09
N ILE A 1125 -6.07 -48.64 -15.55
CA ILE A 1125 -5.04 -49.28 -14.73
C ILE A 1125 -5.67 -49.92 -13.49
N LYS A 1126 -6.49 -49.18 -12.73
CA LYS A 1126 -7.13 -49.69 -11.50
C LYS A 1126 -8.00 -50.93 -11.78
N GLN A 1127 -8.78 -50.89 -12.85
CA GLN A 1127 -9.57 -52.05 -13.28
C GLN A 1127 -8.67 -53.24 -13.64
N LYS A 1128 -7.61 -53.01 -14.42
CA LYS A 1128 -6.71 -54.07 -14.83
C LYS A 1128 -5.92 -54.68 -13.66
N MET A 1129 -5.58 -53.88 -12.64
CA MET A 1129 -4.98 -54.40 -11.41
C MET A 1129 -5.93 -55.34 -10.68
N ALA A 1130 -7.23 -55.03 -10.67
CA ALA A 1130 -8.25 -55.90 -10.09
C ALA A 1130 -8.40 -57.22 -10.86
N GLU A 1131 -8.35 -57.18 -12.20
CA GLU A 1131 -8.44 -58.37 -13.06
C GLU A 1131 -7.20 -59.29 -12.95
N THR A 1132 -6.02 -58.69 -12.85
CA THR A 1132 -4.74 -59.43 -12.96
C THR A 1132 -4.09 -59.73 -11.62
N GLY A 1133 -4.56 -59.11 -10.53
CA GLY A 1133 -3.92 -59.17 -9.22
C GLY A 1133 -2.55 -58.48 -9.18
N ALA A 1134 -2.28 -57.54 -10.10
CA ALA A 1134 -1.00 -56.84 -10.15
C ALA A 1134 -0.69 -56.11 -8.83
N VAL A 1135 0.55 -56.23 -8.37
CA VAL A 1135 1.01 -55.61 -7.12
C VAL A 1135 1.31 -54.12 -7.29
N PHE A 1136 1.71 -53.73 -8.51
CA PHE A 1136 2.10 -52.38 -8.88
C PHE A 1136 1.69 -52.06 -10.30
N GLY A 1137 1.37 -50.80 -10.55
CA GLY A 1137 1.20 -50.24 -11.89
C GLY A 1137 1.86 -48.88 -11.98
N GLY A 1138 2.42 -48.53 -13.13
CA GLY A 1138 2.98 -47.20 -13.36
C GLY A 1138 2.66 -46.65 -14.74
N GLU A 1139 2.50 -45.34 -14.80
CA GLU A 1139 2.25 -44.62 -16.05
C GLU A 1139 3.37 -43.63 -16.35
N HIS A 1140 3.63 -43.39 -17.64
CA HIS A 1140 4.59 -42.36 -18.05
C HIS A 1140 4.23 -40.96 -17.53
N SER A 1141 2.94 -40.70 -17.31
CA SER A 1141 2.40 -39.47 -16.72
C SER A 1141 2.60 -39.37 -15.20
N ALA A 1142 3.35 -40.29 -14.59
CA ALA A 1142 3.71 -40.32 -13.17
C ALA A 1142 2.57 -40.60 -12.17
N HIS A 1143 1.55 -41.35 -12.61
CA HIS A 1143 0.65 -42.06 -11.69
C HIS A 1143 1.26 -43.43 -11.32
N TYR A 1144 1.30 -43.74 -10.03
CA TYR A 1144 1.89 -44.98 -9.50
C TYR A 1144 0.92 -45.66 -8.55
N TYR A 1145 0.49 -46.87 -8.89
CA TYR A 1145 -0.63 -47.58 -8.26
C TYR A 1145 -0.12 -48.74 -7.42
N PHE A 1146 -0.64 -48.89 -6.21
CA PHE A 1146 -0.19 -49.91 -5.27
C PHE A 1146 -1.34 -50.80 -4.82
N LEU A 1147 -1.16 -52.11 -4.86
CA LEU A 1147 -2.19 -53.07 -4.42
C LEU A 1147 -2.64 -52.78 -2.98
N ASP A 1148 -1.70 -52.51 -2.09
CA ASP A 1148 -1.95 -52.25 -0.66
C ASP A 1148 -2.52 -50.86 -0.38
N ASN A 1149 -2.48 -49.93 -1.34
CA ASN A 1149 -3.22 -48.66 -1.31
C ASN A 1149 -4.56 -48.81 -2.05
N TYR A 1150 -5.25 -49.94 -1.86
CA TYR A 1150 -6.53 -50.23 -2.50
C TYR A 1150 -6.49 -50.17 -4.05
N ARG A 1151 -5.34 -50.52 -4.65
CA ARG A 1151 -5.05 -50.37 -6.09
C ARG A 1151 -5.13 -48.92 -6.59
N ALA A 1152 -5.12 -47.94 -5.68
CA ALA A 1152 -5.12 -46.53 -6.02
C ALA A 1152 -3.71 -45.99 -6.18
N ASP A 1153 -3.63 -44.93 -6.98
CA ASP A 1153 -2.43 -44.15 -7.20
C ASP A 1153 -2.10 -43.26 -5.99
N SER A 1154 -0.82 -43.07 -5.73
CA SER A 1154 -0.32 -42.11 -4.74
C SER A 1154 1.10 -41.63 -5.09
N GLY A 1155 1.24 -40.32 -5.30
CA GLY A 1155 2.54 -39.69 -5.53
C GLY A 1155 3.42 -39.73 -4.27
N ILE A 1156 2.83 -39.59 -3.08
CA ILE A 1156 3.62 -39.56 -1.84
C ILE A 1156 4.13 -40.96 -1.45
N ILE A 1157 3.37 -42.04 -1.70
CA ILE A 1157 3.85 -43.42 -1.52
C ILE A 1157 5.00 -43.73 -2.49
N ALA A 1158 4.85 -43.34 -3.77
CA ALA A 1158 5.92 -43.50 -4.75
C ALA A 1158 7.19 -42.77 -4.31
N SER A 1159 7.06 -41.57 -3.74
CA SER A 1159 8.18 -40.82 -3.19
C SER A 1159 8.91 -41.60 -2.08
N MET A 1160 8.16 -42.20 -1.15
CA MET A 1160 8.74 -43.01 -0.06
C MET A 1160 9.56 -44.19 -0.60
N LEU A 1161 9.03 -44.91 -1.58
CA LEU A 1161 9.72 -46.05 -2.19
C LEU A 1161 10.98 -45.64 -2.96
N VAL A 1162 10.95 -44.48 -3.64
CA VAL A 1162 12.16 -43.91 -4.27
C VAL A 1162 13.24 -43.62 -3.23
N LEU A 1163 12.87 -43.01 -2.09
CA LEU A 1163 13.81 -42.74 -1.01
C LEU A 1163 14.40 -44.03 -0.42
N ASN A 1164 13.59 -45.07 -0.23
CA ASN A 1164 14.07 -46.38 0.22
C ASN A 1164 15.02 -47.04 -0.78
N GLU A 1165 14.79 -46.88 -2.08
CA GLU A 1165 15.71 -47.39 -3.10
C GLU A 1165 17.05 -46.66 -3.10
N MET A 1166 17.06 -45.34 -2.89
CA MET A 1166 18.30 -44.58 -2.67
C MET A 1166 19.04 -45.06 -1.43
N ALA A 1167 18.33 -45.21 -0.30
CA ALA A 1167 18.90 -45.69 0.95
C ALA A 1167 19.46 -47.12 0.82
N ARG A 1168 18.74 -48.02 0.15
CA ARG A 1168 19.16 -49.41 -0.09
C ARG A 1168 20.40 -49.48 -0.98
N ALA A 1169 20.48 -48.64 -2.00
CA ALA A 1169 21.63 -48.61 -2.90
C ALA A 1169 22.88 -47.99 -2.25
N GLY A 1170 22.70 -47.09 -1.28
CA GLY A 1170 23.79 -46.34 -0.65
C GLY A 1170 24.52 -45.43 -1.64
N ALA A 1171 23.84 -45.00 -2.71
CA ALA A 1171 24.40 -44.21 -3.81
C ALA A 1171 23.46 -43.04 -4.19
N PRO A 1172 23.98 -41.95 -4.78
CA PRO A 1172 23.17 -40.82 -5.25
C PRO A 1172 22.16 -41.23 -6.32
N LEU A 1173 21.02 -40.52 -6.41
CA LEU A 1173 19.95 -40.87 -7.34
C LEU A 1173 20.39 -40.85 -8.80
N SER A 1174 21.33 -39.97 -9.17
CA SER A 1174 21.91 -39.93 -10.52
C SER A 1174 22.65 -41.21 -10.91
N GLU A 1175 23.09 -42.03 -9.96
CA GLU A 1175 23.67 -43.35 -10.22
C GLU A 1175 22.62 -44.46 -10.19
N VAL A 1176 21.71 -44.40 -9.21
CA VAL A 1176 20.63 -45.38 -9.04
C VAL A 1176 19.72 -45.46 -10.27
N ARG A 1177 19.47 -44.34 -10.95
CA ARG A 1177 18.60 -44.27 -12.14
C ARG A 1177 19.19 -44.90 -13.41
N LYS A 1178 20.51 -44.94 -13.57
CA LYS A 1178 21.19 -45.26 -14.85
C LYS A 1178 20.75 -46.60 -15.47
N PRO A 1179 20.59 -47.72 -14.73
CA PRO A 1179 20.20 -49.01 -15.32
C PRO A 1179 18.80 -49.00 -15.97
N PHE A 1180 17.98 -48.01 -15.63
CA PHE A 1180 16.61 -47.86 -16.10
C PHE A 1180 16.50 -46.89 -17.29
N GLU A 1181 17.57 -46.18 -17.65
CA GLU A 1181 17.60 -45.18 -18.73
C GLU A 1181 18.38 -45.70 -19.94
N ARG A 1182 17.78 -46.67 -20.62
CA ARG A 1182 18.41 -47.43 -21.73
C ARG A 1182 18.23 -46.79 -23.10
N TYR A 1183 17.25 -45.90 -23.23
CA TYR A 1183 16.79 -45.34 -24.49
C TYR A 1183 16.57 -43.83 -24.36
N GLU A 1184 16.57 -43.15 -25.51
CA GLU A 1184 16.30 -41.72 -25.64
C GLU A 1184 14.88 -41.53 -26.15
N ALA A 1185 14.08 -40.76 -25.42
CA ALA A 1185 12.69 -40.49 -25.75
C ALA A 1185 12.51 -39.10 -26.36
N SER A 1186 11.53 -38.96 -27.25
CA SER A 1186 11.14 -37.69 -27.86
C SER A 1186 10.50 -36.72 -26.86
N GLY A 1187 9.97 -37.25 -25.75
CA GLY A 1187 8.90 -36.59 -25.00
C GLY A 1187 7.54 -36.74 -25.71
N GLU A 1188 6.48 -36.19 -25.13
CA GLU A 1188 5.17 -36.12 -25.81
C GLU A 1188 5.14 -34.87 -26.71
N ILE A 1189 4.97 -35.07 -28.02
CA ILE A 1189 4.87 -34.00 -29.02
C ILE A 1189 3.41 -33.91 -29.46
N ASN A 1190 2.79 -32.75 -29.22
CA ASN A 1190 1.41 -32.49 -29.61
C ASN A 1190 1.35 -31.78 -30.98
N THR A 1191 0.52 -32.27 -31.89
CA THR A 1191 0.33 -31.71 -33.24
C THR A 1191 -1.16 -31.56 -33.53
N GLU A 1192 -1.62 -30.32 -33.73
CA GLU A 1192 -3.00 -30.04 -34.15
C GLU A 1192 -3.22 -30.55 -35.57
N VAL A 1193 -4.34 -31.24 -35.78
CA VAL A 1193 -4.73 -31.81 -37.08
C VAL A 1193 -6.24 -31.70 -37.26
N ASP A 1194 -6.71 -31.49 -38.49
CA ASP A 1194 -8.14 -31.35 -38.79
C ASP A 1194 -8.91 -32.66 -38.58
N ASP A 1195 -8.32 -33.79 -38.98
CA ASP A 1195 -8.90 -35.12 -38.83
C ASP A 1195 -7.86 -36.12 -38.30
N THR A 1196 -7.91 -36.34 -36.98
CA THR A 1196 -7.02 -37.29 -36.29
C THR A 1196 -7.10 -38.71 -36.85
N THR A 1197 -8.27 -39.15 -37.33
CA THR A 1197 -8.46 -40.52 -37.86
C THR A 1197 -7.76 -40.66 -39.20
N ALA A 1198 -7.99 -39.71 -40.10
CA ALA A 1198 -7.38 -39.71 -41.43
C ALA A 1198 -5.84 -39.68 -41.36
N VAL A 1199 -5.28 -38.88 -40.44
CA VAL A 1199 -3.83 -38.81 -40.24
C VAL A 1199 -3.26 -40.10 -39.66
N ILE A 1200 -3.92 -40.70 -38.66
CA ILE A 1200 -3.50 -42.01 -38.11
C ILE A 1200 -3.48 -43.08 -39.22
N GLU A 1201 -4.50 -43.12 -40.09
CA GLU A 1201 -4.53 -44.04 -41.22
C GLU A 1201 -3.42 -43.79 -42.24
N ALA A 1202 -3.07 -42.53 -42.51
CA ALA A 1202 -1.96 -42.17 -43.39
C ALA A 1202 -0.61 -42.65 -42.83
N VAL A 1203 -0.37 -42.42 -41.53
CA VAL A 1203 0.83 -42.91 -40.83
C VAL A 1203 0.85 -44.45 -40.81
N ALA A 1204 -0.27 -45.11 -40.49
CA ALA A 1204 -0.37 -46.57 -40.48
C ALA A 1204 0.00 -47.18 -41.84
N ARG A 1205 -0.42 -46.57 -42.95
CA ARG A 1205 -0.07 -47.01 -44.32
C ARG A 1205 1.42 -46.86 -44.62
N SER A 1206 2.04 -45.76 -44.21
CA SER A 1206 3.48 -45.50 -44.45
C SER A 1206 4.41 -46.46 -43.70
N PHE A 1207 3.93 -47.08 -42.61
CA PHE A 1207 4.69 -48.04 -41.79
C PHE A 1207 4.09 -49.46 -41.82
N ALA A 1208 3.36 -49.84 -42.87
CA ALA A 1208 2.64 -51.12 -42.96
C ALA A 1208 3.55 -52.37 -42.89
N GLN A 1209 4.84 -52.23 -43.16
CA GLN A 1209 5.83 -53.30 -43.06
C GLN A 1209 6.20 -53.68 -41.61
N TYR A 1210 5.88 -52.84 -40.63
CA TYR A 1210 6.22 -53.06 -39.22
C TYR A 1210 4.99 -53.55 -38.43
N PRO A 1211 5.18 -54.30 -37.33
CA PRO A 1211 4.10 -54.64 -36.40
C PRO A 1211 3.40 -53.39 -35.86
N GLN A 1212 2.06 -53.39 -35.92
CA GLN A 1212 1.21 -52.28 -35.46
C GLN A 1212 0.23 -52.76 -34.38
N ASP A 1213 -0.05 -51.89 -33.41
CA ASP A 1213 -1.02 -52.08 -32.34
C ASP A 1213 -1.96 -50.88 -32.24
N ILE A 1214 -3.26 -51.15 -32.08
CA ILE A 1214 -4.31 -50.13 -31.99
C ILE A 1214 -4.96 -50.05 -30.59
N LEU A 1215 -4.28 -50.55 -29.55
CA LEU A 1215 -4.77 -50.54 -28.18
C LEU A 1215 -5.16 -49.14 -27.68
N ASP A 1216 -4.38 -48.12 -28.04
CA ASP A 1216 -4.59 -46.72 -27.66
C ASP A 1216 -3.90 -45.78 -28.68
N GLY A 1217 -4.63 -45.45 -29.75
CA GLY A 1217 -4.06 -44.80 -30.94
C GLY A 1217 -3.38 -45.80 -31.86
N LEU A 1218 -2.26 -45.41 -32.48
CA LEU A 1218 -1.41 -46.27 -33.31
C LEU A 1218 -0.04 -46.42 -32.67
N THR A 1219 0.35 -47.63 -32.30
CA THR A 1219 1.72 -47.95 -31.87
C THR A 1219 2.40 -48.77 -32.96
N VAL A 1220 3.61 -48.41 -33.36
CA VAL A 1220 4.40 -49.14 -34.35
C VAL A 1220 5.74 -49.54 -33.73
N ASP A 1221 6.05 -50.83 -33.73
CA ASP A 1221 7.35 -51.37 -33.29
C ASP A 1221 8.25 -51.54 -34.52
N CYS A 1222 9.22 -50.64 -34.68
CA CYS A 1222 10.15 -50.61 -35.80
C CYS A 1222 11.46 -51.38 -35.51
N GLY A 1223 11.46 -52.28 -34.51
CA GLY A 1223 12.65 -53.04 -34.10
C GLY A 1223 13.43 -52.30 -33.02
N ASP A 1224 14.44 -51.53 -33.41
CA ASP A 1224 15.32 -50.81 -32.47
C ASP A 1224 14.69 -49.53 -31.89
N TRP A 1225 13.65 -49.00 -32.55
CA TRP A 1225 12.87 -47.83 -32.11
C TRP A 1225 11.38 -48.11 -32.27
N TRP A 1226 10.54 -47.33 -31.59
CA TRP A 1226 9.09 -47.44 -31.69
C TRP A 1226 8.43 -46.07 -31.50
N PHE A 1227 7.17 -45.95 -31.91
CA PHE A 1227 6.37 -44.76 -31.62
C PHE A 1227 4.91 -45.09 -31.34
N ASN A 1228 4.24 -44.21 -30.60
CA ASN A 1228 2.80 -44.18 -30.36
C ASN A 1228 2.24 -42.83 -30.82
N LEU A 1229 1.17 -42.86 -31.59
CA LEU A 1229 0.43 -41.70 -32.08
C LEU A 1229 -1.03 -41.79 -31.59
N ARG A 1230 -1.36 -40.98 -30.59
CA ARG A 1230 -2.65 -41.01 -29.87
C ARG A 1230 -3.50 -39.79 -30.20
N PRO A 1231 -4.81 -39.94 -30.49
CA PRO A 1231 -5.73 -38.80 -30.52
C PRO A 1231 -5.95 -38.26 -29.10
N SER A 1232 -5.95 -36.94 -28.96
CA SER A 1232 -6.34 -36.31 -27.69
C SER A 1232 -7.84 -36.48 -27.46
N ASN A 1233 -8.21 -36.90 -26.25
CA ASN A 1233 -9.61 -37.09 -25.85
C ASN A 1233 -10.36 -35.76 -25.63
N THR A 1234 -9.65 -34.63 -25.63
CA THR A 1234 -10.19 -33.32 -25.25
C THR A 1234 -9.91 -32.21 -26.24
N GLU A 1235 -8.99 -32.41 -27.19
CA GLU A 1235 -8.50 -31.40 -28.14
C GLU A 1235 -8.32 -32.05 -29.52
N PRO A 1236 -8.51 -31.33 -30.64
CA PRO A 1236 -8.32 -31.87 -31.99
C PRO A 1236 -6.82 -31.94 -32.36
N LEU A 1237 -6.07 -32.75 -31.63
CA LEU A 1237 -4.63 -32.93 -31.83
C LEU A 1237 -4.21 -34.40 -31.65
N LEU A 1238 -3.09 -34.75 -32.29
CA LEU A 1238 -2.39 -36.02 -32.12
C LEU A 1238 -1.18 -35.84 -31.20
N ARG A 1239 -0.93 -36.84 -30.36
CA ARG A 1239 0.19 -36.91 -29.42
C ARG A 1239 1.15 -37.99 -29.87
N LEU A 1240 2.38 -37.60 -30.21
CA LEU A 1240 3.45 -38.49 -30.60
C LEU A 1240 4.40 -38.73 -29.41
N ASN A 1241 4.58 -40.00 -29.04
CA ASN A 1241 5.66 -40.47 -28.19
C ASN A 1241 6.55 -41.41 -29.00
N LEU A 1242 7.85 -41.18 -29.02
CA LEU A 1242 8.83 -41.98 -29.76
C LEU A 1242 10.03 -42.25 -28.88
N GLU A 1243 10.62 -43.43 -29.02
CA GLU A 1243 11.83 -43.83 -28.30
C GLU A 1243 12.78 -44.57 -29.24
N ALA A 1244 14.08 -44.28 -29.13
CA ALA A 1244 15.14 -44.90 -29.92
C ALA A 1244 16.42 -45.10 -29.07
N PRO A 1245 17.41 -45.90 -29.53
CA PRO A 1245 18.63 -46.16 -28.77
C PRO A 1245 19.52 -44.94 -28.54
N THR A 1246 19.44 -43.94 -29.42
CA THR A 1246 20.25 -42.72 -29.32
C THR A 1246 19.43 -41.48 -29.62
N ARG A 1247 19.86 -40.32 -29.08
CA ARG A 1247 19.16 -39.05 -29.27
C ARG A 1247 19.10 -38.63 -30.74
N ALA A 1248 20.21 -38.81 -31.46
CA ALA A 1248 20.28 -38.48 -32.88
C ALA A 1248 19.29 -39.31 -33.72
N GLU A 1249 19.15 -40.59 -33.42
CA GLU A 1249 18.17 -41.45 -34.08
C GLU A 1249 16.74 -41.05 -33.69
N CYS A 1250 16.47 -40.80 -32.40
CA CYS A 1250 15.16 -40.33 -31.95
C CYS A 1250 14.71 -39.07 -32.70
N ASP A 1251 15.58 -38.05 -32.80
CA ASP A 1251 15.27 -36.79 -33.48
C ASP A 1251 15.01 -37.01 -34.99
N GLN A 1252 15.80 -37.88 -35.63
CA GLN A 1252 15.61 -38.25 -37.04
C GLN A 1252 14.24 -38.92 -37.27
N ARG A 1253 13.87 -39.88 -36.42
CA ARG A 1253 12.61 -40.64 -36.54
C ARG A 1253 11.38 -39.81 -36.18
N VAL A 1254 11.52 -38.89 -35.23
CA VAL A 1254 10.47 -37.88 -34.93
C VAL A 1254 10.20 -37.05 -36.18
N ALA A 1255 11.24 -36.53 -36.85
CA ALA A 1255 11.06 -35.75 -38.07
C ALA A 1255 10.40 -36.58 -39.19
N GLU A 1256 10.78 -37.87 -39.34
CA GLU A 1256 10.18 -38.79 -40.30
C GLU A 1256 8.67 -38.95 -40.08
N VAL A 1257 8.23 -39.21 -38.84
CA VAL A 1257 6.81 -39.37 -38.51
C VAL A 1257 6.05 -38.05 -38.63
N LEU A 1258 6.60 -36.94 -38.11
CA LEU A 1258 5.92 -35.64 -38.13
C LEU A 1258 5.73 -35.09 -39.56
N ASN A 1259 6.64 -35.37 -40.49
CA ASN A 1259 6.46 -35.00 -41.90
C ASN A 1259 5.24 -35.68 -42.53
N ILE A 1260 4.88 -36.90 -42.08
CA ILE A 1260 3.68 -37.60 -42.53
C ILE A 1260 2.44 -37.05 -41.81
N VAL A 1261 2.57 -36.69 -40.53
CA VAL A 1261 1.47 -36.08 -39.76
C VAL A 1261 1.06 -34.71 -40.31
N ALA A 1262 2.01 -33.95 -40.86
CA ALA A 1262 1.78 -32.61 -41.40
C ALA A 1262 1.34 -32.56 -42.87
N GLY A 1263 1.50 -33.66 -43.62
CA GLY A 1263 1.13 -33.78 -45.03
C GLY A 1263 -0.26 -34.35 -45.22
#